data_AF-A0A2E4HYD0-F1
#
_entry.id   AF-A0A2E4HYD0-F1
#
_cell.length_a   1.000
_cell.length_b   1.000
_cell.length_c   1.000
_cell.angle_alpha   90.00
_cell.angle_beta   90.00
_cell.angle_gamma   90.00
#
_symmetry.space_group_name_H-M   'P 1'
#
loop_
_entity.id
_entity.type
_entity.pdbx_description
1 polymer ?
#
loop_
_entity_poly.entity_id
_entity_poly.type
_entity_poly.pdbx_seq_one_letter_code
_entity_poly.pdbx_strand_id
1 'polypeptide(L)'
;MFHKATIAIILSQLVVLIAGTPQLVIAQDTHISYFPEVVVTEEQGKKLLTIEEQATAVLEKLGVDLRSKGLDYSDVVVSNVFLKDARDFQAMNMIYRTYFEEEAPTRATVEVDLLDPDALVQISAVAAQGSKKIIVPTGLKSPELPYSWGISVGNTLFISGATSRSPETYQPVPGDVGTQTRRVLGNIGLILKEAEMDFSDLVSCKVFLDDTRDFQAMNAAYIDFMPVDDPPARATVRAGLVNKVFSSEIQCIAEKSAQRKMVSPTVPTRRRPFSPAIESGGRLYVAGIVVGAEDAVAETRAVMERIESILEAGSRDLDSIENMWIYLTDIRDASNVMEVVHEILGSDIPKPTIIGAPLMGRAKVEIQVTASEASRPTGRIRQTKTHPILDVHVHAHRNVPNRSYCPNSGRIGLQDENGTLTCSEPLRPARDGNDLMERTLRYLEEYNMYAIAMTQDYSQLEQWIRHSKRILPAIQTGVTDFETNRVQELVESGKVVAIGELMTQYEGISPDSEQIEKVWDLAVKQDIPVGIHMSAPGAQLPDYVARYGNPLLLESVLRKYPDLRIYLMHAGWPFLEETVSILRQYPNVYVDISFIDWQMPRQLFHDYLEQLVAYGFQKRIMFGSDQTWPDAIRIAVENVEAAEFLSAEQKEDIFLQNALRFFRIDQRQLESN
;
A
#
# COMPACT_ATOMS: atom_id res chain seq x y z
N MET A 1 4.94 39.87 -62.05
CA MET A 1 3.65 39.96 -61.34
C MET A 1 2.82 38.74 -61.71
N PHE A 2 2.11 38.15 -60.73
CA PHE A 2 1.30 36.94 -60.82
C PHE A 2 2.04 35.60 -60.68
N HIS A 3 2.57 35.38 -59.48
CA HIS A 3 2.90 34.05 -58.93
C HIS A 3 2.25 33.87 -57.54
N LYS A 4 0.96 34.22 -57.44
CA LYS A 4 0.10 34.04 -56.27
C LYS A 4 -1.37 33.97 -56.69
N ALA A 5 -1.76 32.94 -57.45
CA ALA A 5 -3.17 32.66 -57.75
C ALA A 5 -3.39 31.25 -58.34
N THR A 6 -2.83 30.19 -57.75
CA THR A 6 -3.21 28.79 -58.12
C THR A 6 -3.07 27.79 -56.96
N ILE A 7 -3.17 28.26 -55.72
CA ILE A 7 -3.26 27.40 -54.52
C ILE A 7 -4.36 28.00 -53.62
N ALA A 8 -5.60 27.98 -54.09
CA ALA A 8 -6.76 28.40 -53.29
C ALA A 8 -8.09 27.73 -53.71
N ILE A 9 -8.08 26.75 -54.62
CA ILE A 9 -9.32 26.14 -55.16
C ILE A 9 -9.36 24.60 -54.97
N ILE A 10 -8.37 23.99 -54.31
CA ILE A 10 -8.40 22.54 -53.98
C ILE A 10 -8.67 22.27 -52.48
N LEU A 11 -8.90 23.31 -51.68
CA LEU A 11 -9.11 23.19 -50.22
C LEU A 11 -10.54 23.50 -49.74
N SER A 12 -11.53 23.54 -50.63
CA SER A 12 -12.92 23.87 -50.29
C SER A 12 -13.97 22.81 -50.71
N GLN A 13 -13.55 21.60 -51.10
CA GLN A 13 -14.47 20.49 -51.43
C GLN A 13 -14.15 19.16 -50.70
N LEU A 14 -13.51 19.23 -49.53
CA LEU A 14 -13.27 18.06 -48.68
C LEU A 14 -13.77 18.28 -47.23
N VAL A 15 -14.96 18.87 -47.07
CA VAL A 15 -15.57 19.15 -45.74
C VAL A 15 -16.94 18.47 -45.56
N VAL A 16 -17.34 17.53 -46.42
CA VAL A 16 -18.62 16.81 -46.25
C VAL A 16 -18.40 15.32 -46.52
N LEU A 17 -18.02 14.55 -45.49
CA LEU A 17 -18.27 13.11 -45.29
C LEU A 17 -17.33 12.50 -44.23
N ILE A 18 -17.37 13.00 -42.98
CA ILE A 18 -17.06 12.19 -41.78
C ILE A 18 -18.03 12.64 -40.67
N ALA A 19 -19.31 12.32 -40.85
CA ALA A 19 -20.28 12.28 -39.78
C ALA A 19 -20.57 10.79 -39.53
N GLY A 20 -20.21 10.27 -38.36
CA GLY A 20 -20.68 8.94 -37.92
C GLY A 20 -19.64 7.94 -37.41
N THR A 21 -18.42 8.32 -37.05
CA THR A 21 -17.66 7.52 -36.07
C THR A 21 -17.96 8.07 -34.68
N PRO A 22 -18.48 7.26 -33.74
CA PRO A 22 -18.57 7.72 -32.36
C PRO A 22 -17.15 8.10 -31.94
N GLN A 23 -16.96 9.37 -31.58
CA GLN A 23 -15.79 9.74 -30.79
C GLN A 23 -15.82 8.80 -29.59
N LEU A 24 -14.84 7.90 -29.54
CA LEU A 24 -14.53 7.16 -28.32
C LEU A 24 -14.26 8.26 -27.29
N VAL A 25 -15.25 8.55 -26.44
CA VAL A 25 -15.03 9.32 -25.23
C VAL A 25 -14.06 8.45 -24.44
N ILE A 26 -12.77 8.80 -24.52
CA ILE A 26 -11.78 8.23 -23.63
C ILE A 26 -12.27 8.59 -22.23
N ALA A 27 -12.66 7.59 -21.45
CA ALA A 27 -13.14 7.76 -20.09
C ALA A 27 -12.09 8.56 -19.32
N GLN A 28 -12.48 9.73 -18.80
CA GLN A 28 -11.68 10.38 -17.78
C GLN A 28 -12.05 9.71 -16.46
N ASP A 29 -11.15 8.90 -15.93
CA ASP A 29 -11.34 8.28 -14.62
C ASP A 29 -11.49 9.37 -13.56
N THR A 30 -12.65 9.39 -12.89
CA THR A 30 -12.88 10.29 -11.76
C THR A 30 -11.90 9.91 -10.65
N HIS A 31 -11.00 10.83 -10.31
CA HIS A 31 -10.09 10.64 -9.20
C HIS A 31 -10.83 10.80 -7.88
N ILE A 32 -10.93 9.70 -7.11
CA ILE A 32 -11.65 9.62 -5.85
C ILE A 32 -10.65 9.51 -4.70
N SER A 33 -10.89 10.27 -3.62
CA SER A 33 -10.18 10.18 -2.36
C SER A 33 -11.12 9.78 -1.24
N TYR A 34 -10.75 8.74 -0.49
CA TYR A 34 -11.51 8.24 0.65
C TYR A 34 -10.98 8.81 1.97
N PHE A 35 -11.90 9.14 2.86
CA PHE A 35 -11.68 9.60 4.24
C PHE A 35 -12.54 8.73 5.16
N PRO A 36 -12.10 7.49 5.42
CA PRO A 36 -12.96 6.39 5.84
C PRO A 36 -13.42 6.48 7.30
N GLU A 37 -12.65 7.13 8.17
CA GLU A 37 -12.97 7.21 9.59
C GLU A 37 -12.35 8.47 10.21
N VAL A 38 -13.17 9.52 10.29
CA VAL A 38 -12.87 10.80 10.94
C VAL A 38 -13.63 10.86 12.26
N VAL A 39 -12.88 10.83 13.35
CA VAL A 39 -13.38 10.86 14.74
C VAL A 39 -12.45 11.72 15.58
N VAL A 40 -13.01 12.53 16.47
CA VAL A 40 -12.25 13.36 17.43
C VAL A 40 -13.03 13.39 18.74
N THR A 41 -12.45 12.82 19.80
CA THR A 41 -13.05 12.74 21.14
C THR A 41 -12.31 13.59 22.18
N GLU A 42 -11.14 14.10 21.82
CA GLU A 42 -10.30 14.95 22.66
C GLU A 42 -9.62 16.03 21.81
N GLU A 43 -9.50 17.24 22.35
CA GLU A 43 -8.73 18.33 21.74
C GLU A 43 -7.87 19.02 22.80
N GLN A 44 -6.57 19.17 22.52
CA GLN A 44 -5.59 19.82 23.40
C GLN A 44 -5.58 19.27 24.85
N GLY A 45 -5.74 17.96 25.03
CA GLY A 45 -5.80 17.34 26.35
C GLY A 45 -7.16 17.43 27.05
N LYS A 46 -8.18 18.01 26.41
CA LYS A 46 -9.54 18.16 26.95
C LYS A 46 -10.51 17.25 26.18
N LYS A 47 -11.16 16.35 26.90
CA LYS A 47 -12.24 15.51 26.37
C LYS A 47 -13.43 16.36 25.89
N LEU A 48 -13.93 16.05 24.70
CA LEU A 48 -15.11 16.67 24.09
C LEU A 48 -16.35 15.87 24.52
N LEU A 49 -17.31 16.52 25.18
CA LEU A 49 -18.40 15.83 25.88
C LEU A 49 -19.76 15.98 25.20
N THR A 50 -19.89 16.95 24.30
CA THR A 50 -21.14 17.25 23.60
C THR A 50 -21.04 16.88 22.12
N ILE A 51 -22.19 16.61 21.51
CA ILE A 51 -22.26 16.36 20.07
C ILE A 51 -21.80 17.57 19.27
N GLU A 52 -22.11 18.79 19.71
CA GLU A 52 -21.69 20.02 19.04
C GLU A 52 -20.16 20.17 19.04
N GLU A 53 -19.50 19.91 20.18
CA GLU A 53 -18.03 19.92 20.28
C GLU A 53 -17.42 18.87 19.35
N GLN A 54 -17.86 17.60 19.44
CA GLN A 54 -17.29 16.53 18.63
C GLN A 54 -17.60 16.69 17.14
N ALA A 55 -18.81 17.11 16.75
CA ALA A 55 -19.15 17.34 15.34
C ALA A 55 -18.30 18.46 14.73
N THR A 56 -18.04 19.53 15.49
CA THR A 56 -17.15 20.62 15.08
C THR A 56 -15.73 20.09 14.85
N ALA A 57 -15.17 19.41 15.85
CA ALA A 57 -13.80 18.88 15.78
C ALA A 57 -13.62 17.82 14.67
N VAL A 58 -14.61 16.95 14.47
CA VAL A 58 -14.63 15.96 13.37
C VAL A 58 -14.63 16.64 12.01
N LEU A 59 -15.46 17.67 11.82
CA LEU A 59 -15.52 18.39 10.54
C LEU A 59 -14.26 19.23 10.31
N GLU A 60 -13.67 19.84 11.33
CA GLU A 60 -12.39 20.55 11.22
C GLU A 60 -11.24 19.59 10.87
N LYS A 61 -11.20 18.42 11.51
CA LYS A 61 -10.26 17.37 11.17
C LYS A 61 -10.43 16.91 9.72
N LEU A 62 -11.67 16.69 9.26
CA LEU A 62 -11.94 16.38 7.86
C LEU A 62 -11.37 17.47 6.93
N GLY A 63 -11.52 18.74 7.29
CA GLY A 63 -10.93 19.86 6.52
C GLY A 63 -9.40 19.82 6.47
N VAL A 64 -8.73 19.46 7.57
CA VAL A 64 -7.27 19.25 7.59
C VAL A 64 -6.89 18.09 6.67
N ASP A 65 -7.58 16.96 6.78
CA ASP A 65 -7.32 15.76 6.00
C ASP A 65 -7.55 16.02 4.50
N LEU A 66 -8.59 16.76 4.13
CA LEU A 66 -8.85 17.22 2.74
C LEU A 66 -7.70 18.08 2.22
N ARG A 67 -7.29 19.11 2.96
CA ARG A 67 -6.20 20.02 2.55
C ARG A 67 -4.87 19.30 2.36
N SER A 68 -4.60 18.26 3.14
CA SER A 68 -3.40 17.43 2.97
C SER A 68 -3.31 16.74 1.60
N LYS A 69 -4.45 16.57 0.91
CA LYS A 69 -4.56 16.00 -0.43
C LYS A 69 -4.85 17.05 -1.52
N GLY A 70 -4.75 18.35 -1.19
CA GLY A 70 -5.07 19.44 -2.11
C GLY A 70 -6.57 19.54 -2.42
N LEU A 71 -7.43 19.12 -1.49
CA LEU A 71 -8.89 19.16 -1.60
C LEU A 71 -9.48 20.09 -0.53
N ASP A 72 -10.75 20.47 -0.70
CA ASP A 72 -11.53 21.17 0.32
C ASP A 72 -12.96 20.61 0.46
N TYR A 73 -13.81 21.23 1.29
CA TYR A 73 -15.17 20.76 1.54
C TYR A 73 -16.02 20.72 0.27
N SER A 74 -15.77 21.61 -0.69
CA SER A 74 -16.46 21.64 -1.97
C SER A 74 -16.10 20.46 -2.86
N ASP A 75 -15.05 19.69 -2.55
CA ASP A 75 -14.68 18.44 -3.24
C ASP A 75 -15.37 17.20 -2.65
N VAL A 76 -15.99 17.29 -1.46
CA VAL A 76 -16.71 16.17 -0.84
C VAL A 76 -18.01 15.86 -1.60
N VAL A 77 -18.17 14.61 -2.05
CA VAL A 77 -19.34 14.12 -2.81
C VAL A 77 -20.22 13.15 -2.02
N VAL A 78 -19.64 12.46 -1.03
CA VAL A 78 -20.36 11.58 -0.09
C VAL A 78 -19.90 11.90 1.33
N SER A 79 -20.84 11.93 2.27
CA SER A 79 -20.61 12.01 3.71
C SER A 79 -21.53 11.02 4.41
N ASN A 80 -20.99 9.95 4.97
CA ASN A 80 -21.74 9.02 5.81
C ASN A 80 -21.53 9.42 7.27
N VAL A 81 -22.62 9.73 7.95
CA VAL A 81 -22.60 10.19 9.35
C VAL A 81 -23.13 9.08 10.23
N PHE A 82 -22.30 8.64 11.16
CA PHE A 82 -22.63 7.63 12.15
C PHE A 82 -22.80 8.30 13.50
N LEU A 83 -23.99 8.17 14.09
CA LEU A 83 -24.30 8.70 15.41
C LEU A 83 -24.35 7.57 16.42
N LYS A 84 -23.86 7.82 17.64
CA LYS A 84 -24.10 6.92 18.76
C LYS A 84 -25.56 6.93 19.22
N ASP A 85 -26.24 8.06 19.02
CA ASP A 85 -27.63 8.27 19.37
C ASP A 85 -28.33 9.15 18.32
N ALA A 86 -29.41 8.66 17.72
CA ALA A 86 -30.16 9.43 16.71
C ALA A 86 -30.79 10.72 17.26
N ARG A 87 -30.93 10.89 18.58
CA ARG A 87 -31.43 12.13 19.20
C ARG A 87 -30.50 13.31 18.95
N ASP A 88 -29.20 13.05 18.76
CA ASP A 88 -28.18 14.06 18.49
C ASP A 88 -28.23 14.62 17.06
N PHE A 89 -29.08 14.03 16.20
CA PHE A 89 -29.18 14.38 14.78
C PHE A 89 -29.40 15.88 14.52
N GLN A 90 -30.27 16.54 15.29
CA GLN A 90 -30.55 17.95 15.07
C GLN A 90 -29.36 18.84 15.44
N ALA A 91 -28.72 18.55 16.57
CA ALA A 91 -27.54 19.28 17.03
C ALA A 91 -26.36 19.10 16.06
N MET A 92 -26.08 17.85 15.65
CA MET A 92 -25.09 17.55 14.61
C MET A 92 -25.38 18.30 13.30
N ASN A 93 -26.64 18.33 12.85
CA ASN A 93 -27.01 19.04 11.61
C ASN A 93 -26.77 20.56 11.69
N MET A 94 -26.97 21.17 12.86
CA MET A 94 -26.70 22.61 13.05
C MET A 94 -25.23 22.95 12.83
N ILE A 95 -24.32 22.06 13.24
CA ILE A 95 -22.88 22.21 12.98
C ILE A 95 -22.57 21.84 11.53
N TYR A 96 -23.06 20.70 11.05
CA TYR A 96 -22.77 20.20 9.70
C TYR A 96 -23.04 21.23 8.59
N ARG A 97 -24.15 21.98 8.70
CA ARG A 97 -24.51 23.02 7.72
C ARG A 97 -23.53 24.19 7.65
N THR A 98 -22.68 24.42 8.65
CA THR A 98 -21.69 25.52 8.63
C THR A 98 -20.45 25.17 7.83
N TYR A 99 -20.26 23.88 7.51
CA TYR A 99 -19.15 23.39 6.69
C TYR A 99 -19.59 23.08 5.25
N PHE A 100 -20.88 22.75 5.08
CA PHE A 100 -21.48 22.45 3.78
C PHE A 100 -22.66 23.40 3.53
N GLU A 101 -22.34 24.67 3.27
CA GLU A 101 -23.34 25.74 3.09
C GLU A 101 -24.04 25.66 1.72
N GLU A 102 -23.27 25.40 0.66
CA GLU A 102 -23.73 25.25 -0.72
C GLU A 102 -23.26 23.90 -1.27
N GLU A 103 -24.06 23.28 -2.14
CA GLU A 103 -23.71 22.02 -2.82
C GLU A 103 -23.29 20.88 -1.86
N ALA A 104 -23.97 20.78 -0.71
CA ALA A 104 -23.69 19.78 0.31
C ALA A 104 -23.64 18.34 -0.27
N PRO A 105 -22.75 17.47 0.25
CA PRO A 105 -22.54 16.14 -0.32
C PRO A 105 -23.80 15.27 -0.24
N THR A 106 -23.80 14.18 -0.99
CA THR A 106 -24.77 13.10 -0.71
C THR A 106 -24.52 12.52 0.67
N ARG A 107 -25.58 12.11 1.37
CA ARG A 107 -25.48 11.75 2.78
C ARG A 107 -26.35 10.55 3.16
N ALA A 108 -25.81 9.70 4.03
CA ALA A 108 -26.59 8.78 4.84
C ALA A 108 -26.31 9.10 6.32
N THR A 109 -27.33 9.01 7.17
CA THR A 109 -27.16 9.22 8.61
C THR A 109 -27.85 8.14 9.40
N VAL A 110 -27.08 7.36 10.15
CA VAL A 110 -27.60 6.20 10.88
C VAL A 110 -27.00 6.12 12.29
N GLU A 111 -27.74 5.48 13.19
CA GLU A 111 -27.33 5.17 14.55
C GLU A 111 -26.69 3.77 14.61
N VAL A 112 -25.46 3.70 15.09
CA VAL A 112 -24.61 2.50 15.15
C VAL A 112 -23.66 2.56 16.35
N ASP A 113 -23.04 1.43 16.69
CA ASP A 113 -21.96 1.43 17.66
C ASP A 113 -20.67 1.96 17.01
N LEU A 114 -19.97 2.84 17.71
CA LEU A 114 -18.74 3.49 17.23
C LEU A 114 -17.51 2.82 17.84
N LEU A 115 -16.40 2.83 17.08
CA LEU A 115 -15.14 2.20 17.49
C LEU A 115 -14.55 2.83 18.76
N ASP A 116 -14.48 4.17 18.79
CA ASP A 116 -14.10 4.91 19.99
C ASP A 116 -15.32 4.97 20.94
N PRO A 117 -15.23 4.40 22.16
CA PRO A 117 -16.33 4.38 23.11
C PRO A 117 -16.78 5.79 23.55
N ASP A 118 -15.90 6.78 23.45
CA ASP A 118 -16.18 8.18 23.80
C ASP A 118 -16.75 8.99 22.62
N ALA A 119 -16.77 8.42 21.41
CA ALA A 119 -17.34 9.09 20.26
C ALA A 119 -18.87 9.16 20.33
N LEU A 120 -19.40 10.31 19.97
CA LEU A 120 -20.83 10.56 19.73
C LEU A 120 -21.13 10.59 18.23
N VAL A 121 -20.13 10.93 17.42
CA VAL A 121 -20.22 11.01 15.96
C VAL A 121 -18.92 10.54 15.29
N GLN A 122 -19.07 9.83 14.18
CA GLN A 122 -18.01 9.48 13.24
C GLN A 122 -18.46 9.82 11.83
N ILE A 123 -17.55 10.36 11.01
CA ILE A 123 -17.82 10.65 9.60
C ILE A 123 -16.89 9.83 8.70
N SER A 124 -17.47 9.20 7.68
CA SER A 124 -16.75 8.68 6.51
C SER A 124 -17.08 9.56 5.31
N ALA A 125 -16.08 10.10 4.62
CA ALA A 125 -16.28 10.99 3.48
C ALA A 125 -15.59 10.48 2.22
N VAL A 126 -16.14 10.85 1.08
CA VAL A 126 -15.56 10.63 -0.25
C VAL A 126 -15.47 11.97 -0.94
N ALA A 127 -14.29 12.32 -1.44
CA ALA A 127 -14.08 13.49 -2.27
C ALA A 127 -13.73 13.06 -3.70
N ALA A 128 -14.16 13.84 -4.68
CA ALA A 128 -13.90 13.57 -6.08
C ALA A 128 -13.43 14.84 -6.77
N GLN A 129 -12.30 14.75 -7.49
CA GLN A 129 -11.79 15.85 -8.29
C GLN A 129 -12.51 15.91 -9.64
N GLY A 130 -12.98 17.09 -10.01
CA GLY A 130 -13.66 17.33 -11.28
C GLY A 130 -14.90 18.20 -11.11
N SER A 131 -15.52 18.56 -12.24
CA SER A 131 -16.75 19.34 -12.21
C SER A 131 -17.89 18.50 -11.64
N LYS A 132 -18.51 19.02 -10.58
CA LYS A 132 -19.68 18.43 -9.95
C LYS A 132 -20.96 18.91 -10.62
N LYS A 133 -21.94 18.02 -10.72
CA LYS A 133 -23.32 18.36 -11.06
C LYS A 133 -24.24 17.85 -9.96
N ILE A 134 -24.88 18.76 -9.26
CA ILE A 134 -25.94 18.42 -8.30
C ILE A 134 -27.16 17.94 -9.06
N ILE A 135 -27.65 16.75 -8.70
CA ILE A 135 -28.84 16.16 -9.27
C ILE A 135 -30.02 16.54 -8.39
N VAL A 136 -30.94 17.31 -8.98
CA VAL A 136 -32.18 17.75 -8.33
C VAL A 136 -33.34 17.15 -9.12
N PRO A 137 -33.87 15.99 -8.71
CA PRO A 137 -34.85 15.28 -9.51
C PRO A 137 -36.15 16.07 -9.63
N THR A 138 -36.65 16.20 -10.85
CA THR A 138 -37.92 16.85 -11.12
C THR A 138 -39.04 16.21 -10.29
N GLY A 139 -39.68 17.01 -9.43
CA GLY A 139 -40.81 16.57 -8.59
C GLY A 139 -40.44 16.07 -7.20
N LEU A 140 -39.15 16.01 -6.84
CA LEU A 140 -38.70 15.82 -5.45
C LEU A 140 -38.42 17.18 -4.82
N LYS A 141 -39.16 17.56 -3.77
CA LYS A 141 -38.85 18.77 -3.01
C LYS A 141 -37.43 18.64 -2.42
N SER A 142 -36.61 19.67 -2.59
CA SER A 142 -35.26 19.71 -2.03
C SER A 142 -35.32 19.49 -0.50
N PRO A 143 -34.41 18.68 0.07
CA PRO A 143 -34.34 18.53 1.50
C PRO A 143 -34.05 19.88 2.17
N GLU A 144 -34.75 20.18 3.27
CA GLU A 144 -34.41 21.32 4.16
C GLU A 144 -33.15 21.01 5.00
N LEU A 145 -32.52 19.86 4.77
CA LEU A 145 -31.32 19.37 5.43
C LEU A 145 -30.10 19.54 4.50
N PRO A 146 -28.89 19.70 5.06
CA PRO A 146 -27.68 19.96 4.29
C PRO A 146 -27.17 18.69 3.58
N TYR A 147 -27.85 18.25 2.52
CA TYR A 147 -27.39 17.16 1.65
C TYR A 147 -27.98 17.28 0.24
N SER A 148 -27.32 16.69 -0.75
CA SER A 148 -27.80 16.57 -2.12
C SER A 148 -28.41 15.20 -2.41
N TRP A 149 -29.46 15.13 -3.23
CA TRP A 149 -30.07 13.86 -3.64
C TRP A 149 -29.10 12.96 -4.41
N GLY A 150 -28.39 13.56 -5.36
CA GLY A 150 -27.32 12.93 -6.10
C GLY A 150 -26.26 13.95 -6.50
N ILE A 151 -25.03 13.49 -6.69
CA ILE A 151 -23.94 14.29 -7.23
C ILE A 151 -23.25 13.48 -8.32
N SER A 152 -23.19 14.01 -9.53
CA SER A 152 -22.42 13.43 -10.62
C SER A 152 -21.05 14.08 -10.73
N VAL A 153 -20.01 13.25 -10.89
CA VAL A 153 -18.64 13.67 -11.26
C VAL A 153 -18.14 12.71 -12.33
N GLY A 154 -17.86 13.24 -13.52
CA GLY A 154 -17.56 12.40 -14.68
C GLY A 154 -18.72 11.45 -14.99
N ASN A 155 -18.43 10.14 -15.08
CA ASN A 155 -19.42 9.10 -15.35
C ASN A 155 -20.05 8.50 -14.08
N THR A 156 -19.60 8.92 -12.90
CA THR A 156 -20.04 8.38 -11.61
C THR A 156 -21.12 9.27 -10.99
N LEU A 157 -22.20 8.65 -10.52
CA LEU A 157 -23.26 9.27 -9.74
C LEU A 157 -23.24 8.71 -8.32
N PHE A 158 -23.07 9.58 -7.34
CA PHE A 158 -23.25 9.28 -5.93
C PHE A 158 -24.69 9.61 -5.54
N ILE A 159 -25.40 8.69 -4.89
CA ILE A 159 -26.81 8.84 -4.51
C ILE A 159 -26.92 8.84 -2.99
N SER A 160 -27.65 9.81 -2.44
CA SER A 160 -27.90 9.91 -1.00
C SER A 160 -28.67 8.71 -0.45
N GLY A 161 -28.60 8.51 0.87
CA GLY A 161 -29.49 7.57 1.56
C GLY A 161 -30.95 7.93 1.35
N ALA A 162 -31.65 7.14 0.53
CA ALA A 162 -33.05 7.34 0.22
C ALA A 162 -33.94 6.60 1.24
N THR A 163 -34.98 7.28 1.71
CA THR A 163 -35.99 6.74 2.62
C THR A 163 -37.38 6.73 1.97
N SER A 164 -38.35 6.03 2.57
CA SER A 164 -39.72 5.91 2.05
C SER A 164 -40.48 7.22 2.18
N ARG A 165 -40.17 8.20 1.33
CA ARG A 165 -40.83 9.51 1.29
C ARG A 165 -41.62 9.68 0.01
N SER A 166 -42.72 10.44 0.11
CA SER A 166 -43.47 10.87 -1.06
C SER A 166 -42.65 11.89 -1.84
N PRO A 167 -42.45 11.73 -3.16
CA PRO A 167 -41.76 12.75 -3.95
C PRO A 167 -42.48 14.11 -3.89
N GLU A 168 -43.82 14.10 -3.89
CA GLU A 168 -44.64 15.30 -3.93
C GLU A 168 -44.65 16.08 -2.60
N THR A 169 -44.80 15.38 -1.47
CA THR A 169 -45.01 16.03 -0.16
C THR A 169 -43.80 15.95 0.76
N TYR A 170 -42.78 15.16 0.41
CA TYR A 170 -41.62 14.82 1.22
C TYR A 170 -41.96 14.17 2.58
N GLN A 171 -43.23 13.84 2.82
CA GLN A 171 -43.68 13.15 4.03
C GLN A 171 -43.37 11.66 3.96
N PRO A 172 -43.14 10.99 5.11
CA PRO A 172 -43.02 9.54 5.17
C PRO A 172 -44.23 8.84 4.54
N VAL A 173 -43.98 7.84 3.70
CA VAL A 173 -44.99 6.91 3.19
C VAL A 173 -44.92 5.66 4.06
N PRO A 174 -45.89 5.45 4.97
CA PRO A 174 -45.93 4.29 5.83
C PRO A 174 -46.28 3.03 5.03
N GLY A 175 -45.98 1.88 5.62
CA GLY A 175 -46.26 0.58 5.04
C GLY A 175 -45.34 -0.48 5.63
N ASP A 176 -45.55 -1.72 5.22
CA ASP A 176 -44.60 -2.80 5.48
C ASP A 176 -43.26 -2.54 4.77
N VAL A 177 -42.22 -3.28 5.16
CA VAL A 177 -40.88 -3.12 4.57
C VAL A 177 -40.89 -3.26 3.06
N GLY A 178 -41.76 -4.11 2.49
CA GLY A 178 -41.87 -4.27 1.05
C GLY A 178 -42.36 -2.98 0.37
N THR A 179 -43.44 -2.41 0.87
CA THR A 179 -44.01 -1.13 0.39
C THR A 179 -42.98 0.00 0.51
N GLN A 180 -42.31 0.10 1.66
CA GLN A 180 -41.30 1.12 1.88
C GLN A 180 -40.08 0.94 0.97
N THR A 181 -39.60 -0.30 0.79
CA THR A 181 -38.48 -0.61 -0.12
C THR A 181 -38.80 -0.23 -1.55
N ARG A 182 -40.01 -0.54 -2.05
CA ARG A 182 -40.45 -0.11 -3.40
C ARG A 182 -40.49 1.40 -3.52
N ARG A 183 -40.90 2.11 -2.46
CA ARG A 183 -40.93 3.58 -2.47
C ARG A 183 -39.53 4.17 -2.46
N VAL A 184 -38.62 3.64 -1.65
CA VAL A 184 -37.19 4.00 -1.61
C VAL A 184 -36.57 3.83 -3.00
N LEU A 185 -36.72 2.65 -3.61
CA LEU A 185 -36.18 2.39 -4.94
C LEU A 185 -36.84 3.26 -6.01
N GLY A 186 -38.15 3.50 -5.92
CA GLY A 186 -38.82 4.46 -6.79
C GLY A 186 -38.26 5.88 -6.69
N ASN A 187 -37.78 6.31 -5.52
CA ASN A 187 -37.13 7.61 -5.35
C ASN A 187 -35.71 7.60 -5.93
N ILE A 188 -34.96 6.52 -5.74
CA ILE A 188 -33.65 6.32 -6.40
C ILE A 188 -33.81 6.34 -7.93
N GLY A 189 -34.87 5.73 -8.47
CA GLY A 189 -35.18 5.75 -9.89
C GLY A 189 -35.45 7.16 -10.45
N LEU A 190 -36.02 8.07 -9.65
CA LEU A 190 -36.15 9.48 -10.05
C LEU A 190 -34.79 10.19 -10.12
N ILE A 191 -33.89 9.90 -9.17
CA ILE A 191 -32.52 10.44 -9.14
C ILE A 191 -31.72 9.94 -10.34
N LEU A 192 -31.75 8.63 -10.60
CA LEU A 192 -31.12 8.01 -11.77
C LEU A 192 -31.63 8.65 -13.06
N LYS A 193 -32.96 8.78 -13.21
CA LYS A 193 -33.56 9.37 -14.41
C LYS A 193 -33.11 10.81 -14.65
N GLU A 194 -33.04 11.64 -13.62
CA GLU A 194 -32.54 13.03 -13.72
C GLU A 194 -31.05 13.09 -14.10
N ALA A 195 -30.28 12.08 -13.71
CA ALA A 195 -28.89 11.90 -14.11
C ALA A 195 -28.72 11.19 -15.48
N GLU A 196 -29.82 10.95 -16.21
CA GLU A 196 -29.82 10.18 -17.46
C GLU A 196 -29.25 8.76 -17.32
N MET A 197 -29.55 8.12 -16.19
CA MET A 197 -29.19 6.75 -15.81
C MET A 197 -30.43 5.93 -15.44
N ASP A 198 -30.27 4.63 -15.29
CA ASP A 198 -31.29 3.71 -14.75
C ASP A 198 -30.71 2.66 -13.79
N PHE A 199 -31.52 1.70 -13.34
CA PHE A 199 -31.08 0.70 -12.36
C PHE A 199 -29.97 -0.22 -12.86
N SER A 200 -29.79 -0.35 -14.18
CA SER A 200 -28.68 -1.09 -14.77
C SER A 200 -27.35 -0.38 -14.64
N ASP A 201 -27.33 0.92 -14.32
CA ASP A 201 -26.10 1.68 -14.04
C ASP A 201 -25.64 1.54 -12.58
N LEU A 202 -26.46 0.99 -11.66
CA LEU A 202 -26.07 0.86 -10.26
C LEU A 202 -24.90 -0.12 -10.10
N VAL A 203 -23.81 0.29 -9.47
CA VAL A 203 -22.62 -0.57 -9.27
C VAL A 203 -22.51 -1.08 -7.83
N SER A 204 -22.90 -0.26 -6.85
CA SER A 204 -22.83 -0.61 -5.43
C SER A 204 -23.98 0.03 -4.65
N CYS A 205 -24.56 -0.71 -3.71
CA CYS A 205 -25.55 -0.20 -2.77
C CYS A 205 -25.26 -0.63 -1.34
N LYS A 206 -25.59 0.25 -0.39
CA LYS A 206 -25.63 -0.04 1.04
C LYS A 206 -27.06 0.06 1.52
N VAL A 207 -27.53 -1.00 2.16
CA VAL A 207 -28.88 -1.06 2.74
C VAL A 207 -28.75 -1.05 4.26
N PHE A 208 -29.30 -0.02 4.87
CA PHE A 208 -29.47 0.09 6.31
C PHE A 208 -30.90 -0.31 6.65
N LEU A 209 -31.07 -1.45 7.32
CA LEU A 209 -32.37 -2.00 7.67
C LEU A 209 -32.61 -1.76 9.18
N ASP A 210 -33.83 -1.39 9.59
CA ASP A 210 -34.08 -1.19 11.03
C ASP A 210 -34.18 -2.52 11.79
N ASP A 211 -34.70 -3.57 11.13
CA ASP A 211 -34.94 -4.89 11.70
C ASP A 211 -34.44 -6.01 10.78
N THR A 212 -33.58 -6.89 11.28
CA THR A 212 -33.01 -8.01 10.52
C THR A 212 -34.07 -9.04 10.06
N ARG A 213 -35.21 -9.12 10.75
CA ARG A 213 -36.32 -10.04 10.41
C ARG A 213 -36.96 -9.69 9.07
N ASP A 214 -36.88 -8.43 8.66
CA ASP A 214 -37.46 -7.91 7.44
C ASP A 214 -36.61 -8.17 6.19
N PHE A 215 -35.41 -8.75 6.34
CA PHE A 215 -34.44 -8.92 5.27
C PHE A 215 -34.99 -9.66 4.04
N GLN A 216 -35.80 -10.71 4.24
CA GLN A 216 -36.37 -11.47 3.13
C GLN A 216 -37.46 -10.69 2.40
N ALA A 217 -38.31 -9.96 3.12
CA ALA A 217 -39.35 -9.14 2.53
C ALA A 217 -38.75 -7.93 1.78
N MET A 218 -37.70 -7.33 2.33
CA MET A 218 -36.89 -6.32 1.65
C MET A 218 -36.28 -6.88 0.35
N ASN A 219 -35.63 -8.05 0.40
CA ASN A 219 -35.04 -8.67 -0.79
C ASN A 219 -36.08 -8.94 -1.90
N ALA A 220 -37.28 -9.41 -1.52
CA ALA A 220 -38.36 -9.66 -2.45
C ALA A 220 -38.86 -8.38 -3.15
N ALA A 221 -38.87 -7.25 -2.45
CA ALA A 221 -39.19 -5.96 -3.05
C ALA A 221 -38.02 -5.38 -3.86
N TYR A 222 -36.78 -5.58 -3.40
CA TYR A 222 -35.56 -5.05 -4.02
C TYR A 222 -35.30 -5.65 -5.39
N ILE A 223 -35.43 -6.97 -5.51
CA ILE A 223 -35.11 -7.71 -6.73
C ILE A 223 -35.97 -7.29 -7.93
N ASP A 224 -37.15 -6.72 -7.72
CA ASP A 224 -38.05 -6.30 -8.80
C ASP A 224 -37.52 -5.09 -9.59
N PHE A 225 -36.58 -4.33 -9.03
CA PHE A 225 -35.98 -3.16 -9.68
C PHE A 225 -34.63 -3.47 -10.32
N MET A 226 -33.96 -4.54 -9.90
CA MET A 226 -32.59 -4.82 -10.29
C MET A 226 -32.51 -5.56 -11.63
N PRO A 227 -31.45 -5.30 -12.44
CA PRO A 227 -31.21 -6.08 -13.64
C PRO A 227 -31.08 -7.57 -13.30
N VAL A 228 -31.49 -8.42 -14.24
CA VAL A 228 -31.58 -9.87 -14.01
C VAL A 228 -30.19 -10.50 -13.94
N ASP A 229 -29.29 -10.05 -14.82
CA ASP A 229 -28.00 -10.71 -15.06
C ASP A 229 -26.90 -10.19 -14.13
N ASP A 230 -26.91 -8.90 -13.81
CA ASP A 230 -25.84 -8.23 -13.07
C ASP A 230 -26.36 -7.16 -12.09
N PRO A 231 -27.20 -7.51 -11.09
CA PRO A 231 -27.62 -6.57 -10.04
C PRO A 231 -26.41 -5.94 -9.32
N PRO A 232 -26.52 -4.73 -8.73
CA PRO A 232 -25.39 -4.07 -8.06
C PRO A 232 -24.76 -4.94 -6.96
N ALA A 233 -23.48 -4.71 -6.68
CA ALA A 233 -22.88 -5.20 -5.45
C ALA A 233 -23.59 -4.58 -4.24
N ARG A 234 -23.74 -5.33 -3.14
CA ARG A 234 -24.55 -4.85 -2.01
C ARG A 234 -24.03 -5.31 -0.66
N ALA A 235 -24.07 -4.41 0.32
CA ALA A 235 -23.97 -4.74 1.74
C ALA A 235 -25.32 -4.46 2.43
N THR A 236 -25.69 -5.25 3.44
CA THR A 236 -26.94 -5.04 4.17
C THR A 236 -26.75 -5.29 5.66
N VAL A 237 -26.87 -4.22 6.45
CA VAL A 237 -26.66 -4.27 7.90
C VAL A 237 -27.84 -3.66 8.65
N ARG A 238 -28.00 -4.04 9.91
CA ARG A 238 -28.97 -3.38 10.78
C ARG A 238 -28.41 -2.06 11.28
N ALA A 239 -29.15 -0.97 11.12
CA ALA A 239 -28.79 0.31 11.74
C ALA A 239 -30.04 1.03 12.24
N GLY A 240 -29.88 1.84 13.29
CA GLY A 240 -30.97 2.68 13.77
C GLY A 240 -31.21 3.83 12.82
N LEU A 241 -32.40 3.92 12.23
CA LEU A 241 -32.72 5.05 11.35
C LEU A 241 -33.09 6.29 12.19
N VAL A 242 -32.75 7.47 11.69
CA VAL A 242 -33.02 8.75 12.37
C VAL A 242 -34.52 8.96 12.58
N ASN A 243 -35.33 8.65 11.57
CA ASN A 243 -36.78 8.63 11.69
C ASN A 243 -37.27 7.18 11.74
N LYS A 244 -37.77 6.77 12.91
CA LYS A 244 -38.23 5.40 13.20
C LYS A 244 -39.48 4.96 12.42
N VAL A 245 -40.11 5.84 11.63
CA VAL A 245 -41.17 5.43 10.70
C VAL A 245 -40.61 4.64 9.51
N PHE A 246 -39.33 4.85 9.17
CA PHE A 246 -38.70 4.14 8.07
C PHE A 246 -38.24 2.75 8.48
N SER A 247 -38.45 1.76 7.60
CA SER A 247 -37.91 0.40 7.76
C SER A 247 -36.53 0.23 7.15
N SER A 248 -36.18 1.06 6.16
CA SER A 248 -34.92 0.97 5.43
C SER A 248 -34.47 2.33 4.88
N GLU A 249 -33.15 2.51 4.81
CA GLU A 249 -32.47 3.56 4.06
C GLU A 249 -31.49 2.91 3.08
N ILE A 250 -31.50 3.34 1.80
CA ILE A 250 -30.64 2.76 0.76
C ILE A 250 -29.82 3.87 0.12
N GLN A 251 -28.51 3.73 0.18
CA GLN A 251 -27.53 4.59 -0.49
C GLN A 251 -26.88 3.82 -1.63
N CYS A 252 -26.69 4.43 -2.79
CA CYS A 252 -26.09 3.75 -3.94
C CYS A 252 -25.07 4.60 -4.69
N ILE A 253 -24.25 3.92 -5.48
CA ILE A 253 -23.36 4.50 -6.49
C ILE A 253 -23.80 3.93 -7.83
N ALA A 254 -23.89 4.79 -8.85
CA ALA A 254 -24.16 4.41 -10.23
C ALA A 254 -23.02 4.87 -11.12
N GLU A 255 -22.79 4.17 -12.22
CA GLU A 255 -21.77 4.54 -13.19
C GLU A 255 -22.22 4.23 -14.62
N LYS A 256 -22.07 5.22 -15.49
CA LYS A 256 -22.46 5.10 -16.90
C LYS A 256 -21.31 4.46 -17.66
N SER A 257 -21.39 3.15 -17.86
CA SER A 257 -20.35 2.39 -18.54
C SER A 257 -20.89 1.28 -19.42
N ALA A 258 -20.43 1.23 -20.68
CA ALA A 258 -20.70 0.12 -21.58
C ALA A 258 -19.95 -1.17 -21.21
N GLN A 259 -19.00 -1.08 -20.28
CA GLN A 259 -18.17 -2.20 -19.81
C GLN A 259 -18.62 -2.77 -18.47
N ARG A 260 -19.72 -2.24 -17.91
CA ARG A 260 -20.28 -2.73 -16.65
C ARG A 260 -20.63 -4.22 -16.75
N LYS A 261 -20.14 -5.04 -15.83
CA LYS A 261 -20.43 -6.47 -15.78
C LYS A 261 -20.33 -7.05 -14.37
N MET A 262 -21.08 -8.11 -14.10
CA MET A 262 -20.90 -8.91 -12.88
C MET A 262 -19.59 -9.71 -12.93
N VAL A 263 -18.88 -9.70 -11.81
CA VAL A 263 -17.72 -10.55 -11.55
C VAL A 263 -18.08 -11.54 -10.45
N SER A 264 -17.79 -12.81 -10.69
CA SER A 264 -18.00 -13.87 -9.71
C SER A 264 -17.02 -15.04 -9.91
N PRO A 265 -16.47 -15.62 -8.83
CA PRO A 265 -15.70 -16.86 -8.89
C PRO A 265 -16.52 -18.07 -9.37
N THR A 266 -17.85 -17.98 -9.30
CA THR A 266 -18.76 -19.09 -9.59
C THR A 266 -19.91 -18.64 -10.46
N VAL A 267 -20.34 -19.48 -11.40
CA VAL A 267 -21.51 -19.18 -12.23
C VAL A 267 -22.79 -19.20 -11.37
N PRO A 268 -23.56 -18.10 -11.31
CA PRO A 268 -24.82 -18.08 -10.57
C PRO A 268 -25.84 -19.05 -11.19
N THR A 269 -26.46 -19.88 -10.36
CA THR A 269 -27.47 -20.87 -10.80
C THR A 269 -28.91 -20.40 -10.64
N ARG A 270 -29.12 -19.23 -10.02
CA ARG A 270 -30.43 -18.60 -9.77
C ARG A 270 -30.29 -17.08 -9.77
N ARG A 271 -31.39 -16.38 -10.05
CA ARG A 271 -31.48 -14.92 -9.91
C ARG A 271 -31.15 -14.52 -8.47
N ARG A 272 -30.30 -13.51 -8.30
CA ARG A 272 -29.89 -12.99 -6.99
C ARG A 272 -30.33 -11.53 -6.86
N PRO A 273 -30.56 -11.04 -5.62
CA PRO A 273 -30.84 -9.62 -5.41
C PRO A 273 -29.59 -8.73 -5.48
N PHE A 274 -28.39 -9.29 -5.58
CA PHE A 274 -27.11 -8.57 -5.70
C PHE A 274 -26.03 -9.46 -6.30
N SER A 275 -25.00 -8.84 -6.87
CA SER A 275 -23.83 -9.53 -7.43
C SER A 275 -22.71 -9.65 -6.40
N PRO A 276 -21.85 -10.70 -6.46
CA PRO A 276 -20.65 -10.77 -5.64
C PRO A 276 -19.70 -9.59 -5.87
N ALA A 277 -19.55 -9.17 -7.12
CA ALA A 277 -18.93 -7.90 -7.48
C ALA A 277 -19.47 -7.38 -8.82
N ILE A 278 -19.31 -6.07 -9.04
CA ILE A 278 -19.55 -5.39 -10.32
C ILE A 278 -18.27 -4.69 -10.74
N GLU A 279 -17.80 -4.96 -11.95
CA GLU A 279 -16.72 -4.24 -12.60
C GLU A 279 -17.30 -3.13 -13.46
N SER A 280 -16.82 -1.89 -13.28
CA SER A 280 -17.21 -0.72 -14.06
C SER A 280 -16.20 0.41 -13.85
N GLY A 281 -15.92 1.19 -14.91
CA GLY A 281 -15.14 2.43 -14.84
C GLY A 281 -13.80 2.32 -14.10
N GLY A 282 -13.03 1.29 -14.44
CA GLY A 282 -11.74 1.06 -13.82
C GLY A 282 -11.81 0.60 -12.36
N ARG A 283 -12.98 0.20 -11.85
CA ARG A 283 -13.15 -0.27 -10.46
C ARG A 283 -13.92 -1.59 -10.39
N LEU A 284 -13.60 -2.36 -9.36
CA LEU A 284 -14.34 -3.53 -8.93
C LEU A 284 -15.02 -3.22 -7.59
N TYR A 285 -16.35 -3.19 -7.60
CA TYR A 285 -17.18 -3.02 -6.42
C TYR A 285 -17.56 -4.39 -5.88
N VAL A 286 -16.95 -4.82 -4.78
CA VAL A 286 -17.27 -6.10 -4.13
C VAL A 286 -18.44 -5.91 -3.17
N ALA A 287 -19.34 -6.88 -3.09
CA ALA A 287 -20.45 -6.89 -2.15
C ALA A 287 -19.97 -7.08 -0.70
N GLY A 288 -20.87 -6.89 0.27
CA GLY A 288 -20.60 -7.29 1.65
C GLY A 288 -20.45 -8.81 1.73
N ILE A 289 -19.27 -9.28 2.09
CA ILE A 289 -18.94 -10.70 2.16
C ILE A 289 -19.09 -11.19 3.60
N VAL A 290 -19.82 -12.29 3.72
CA VAL A 290 -20.09 -13.03 4.97
C VAL A 290 -19.87 -14.51 4.67
N VAL A 291 -19.16 -15.23 5.55
CA VAL A 291 -18.88 -16.66 5.37
C VAL A 291 -19.40 -17.52 6.53
N GLY A 292 -19.60 -16.95 7.72
CA GLY A 292 -20.04 -17.66 8.93
C GLY A 292 -18.94 -18.52 9.52
N ALA A 293 -18.49 -18.20 10.74
CA ALA A 293 -17.52 -19.00 11.47
C ALA A 293 -17.81 -19.02 12.99
N GLU A 294 -16.94 -19.69 13.74
CA GLU A 294 -17.08 -19.81 15.20
C GLU A 294 -16.87 -18.48 15.93
N ASP A 295 -15.98 -17.62 15.44
CA ASP A 295 -15.64 -16.30 15.98
C ASP A 295 -15.30 -15.27 14.89
N ALA A 296 -15.15 -14.02 15.30
CA ALA A 296 -14.89 -12.90 14.39
C ALA A 296 -13.51 -13.02 13.71
N VAL A 297 -12.52 -13.62 14.35
CA VAL A 297 -11.16 -13.80 13.81
C VAL A 297 -11.19 -14.84 12.68
N ALA A 298 -11.76 -16.01 12.95
CA ALA A 298 -11.92 -17.07 11.97
C ALA A 298 -12.81 -16.63 10.80
N GLU A 299 -13.90 -15.90 11.09
CA GLU A 299 -14.78 -15.36 10.06
C GLU A 299 -14.06 -14.31 9.19
N THR A 300 -13.24 -13.46 9.78
CA THR A 300 -12.44 -12.46 9.04
C THR A 300 -11.50 -13.14 8.03
N ARG A 301 -10.76 -14.19 8.44
CA ARG A 301 -9.89 -14.93 7.51
C ARG A 301 -10.67 -15.50 6.33
N ALA A 302 -11.78 -16.18 6.62
CA ALA A 302 -12.62 -16.78 5.59
C ALA A 302 -13.26 -15.72 4.66
N VAL A 303 -13.65 -14.57 5.21
CA VAL A 303 -14.16 -13.43 4.44
C VAL A 303 -13.07 -12.86 3.53
N MET A 304 -11.85 -12.70 4.01
CA MET A 304 -10.72 -12.18 3.23
C MET A 304 -10.31 -13.16 2.11
N GLU A 305 -10.25 -14.47 2.37
CA GLU A 305 -10.04 -15.50 1.32
C GLU A 305 -11.12 -15.41 0.23
N ARG A 306 -12.37 -15.16 0.63
CA ARG A 306 -13.48 -15.02 -0.32
C ARG A 306 -13.39 -13.72 -1.12
N ILE A 307 -12.94 -12.63 -0.51
CA ILE A 307 -12.68 -11.35 -1.19
C ILE A 307 -11.54 -11.52 -2.20
N GLU A 308 -10.43 -12.15 -1.81
CA GLU A 308 -9.31 -12.45 -2.70
C GLU A 308 -9.75 -13.22 -3.94
N SER A 309 -10.53 -14.31 -3.76
CA SER A 309 -11.07 -15.07 -4.89
C SER A 309 -11.96 -14.24 -5.82
N ILE A 310 -12.72 -13.28 -5.30
CA ILE A 310 -13.56 -12.38 -6.11
C ILE A 310 -12.69 -11.35 -6.86
N LEU A 311 -11.65 -10.82 -6.22
CA LEU A 311 -10.69 -9.91 -6.83
C LEU A 311 -9.96 -10.62 -7.98
N GLU A 312 -9.47 -11.84 -7.77
CA GLU A 312 -8.82 -12.66 -8.79
C GLU A 312 -9.74 -12.89 -10.00
N ALA A 313 -11.02 -13.21 -9.76
CA ALA A 313 -12.02 -13.35 -10.83
C ALA A 313 -12.22 -12.04 -11.62
N GLY A 314 -11.96 -10.90 -11.00
CA GLY A 314 -11.93 -9.57 -11.61
C GLY A 314 -10.54 -9.13 -12.07
N SER A 315 -9.57 -10.04 -12.19
CA SER A 315 -8.17 -9.75 -12.58
C SER A 315 -7.51 -8.68 -11.69
N ARG A 316 -7.75 -8.76 -10.38
CA ARG A 316 -7.22 -7.88 -9.34
C ARG A 316 -6.67 -8.72 -8.17
N ASP A 317 -5.89 -8.08 -7.32
CA ASP A 317 -5.36 -8.67 -6.08
C ASP A 317 -5.78 -7.85 -4.86
N LEU A 318 -5.36 -8.31 -3.68
CA LEU A 318 -5.66 -7.63 -2.42
C LEU A 318 -5.04 -6.22 -2.30
N ASP A 319 -3.94 -5.95 -3.01
CA ASP A 319 -3.25 -4.66 -3.00
C ASP A 319 -4.02 -3.59 -3.79
N SER A 320 -4.86 -4.01 -4.73
CA SER A 320 -5.74 -3.12 -5.51
C SER A 320 -6.88 -2.50 -4.70
N ILE A 321 -7.13 -2.94 -3.46
CA ILE A 321 -8.17 -2.41 -2.57
C ILE A 321 -7.86 -0.93 -2.28
N GLU A 322 -8.77 -0.03 -2.69
CA GLU A 322 -8.65 1.41 -2.44
C GLU A 322 -9.57 1.91 -1.30
N ASN A 323 -10.60 1.13 -0.96
CA ASN A 323 -11.56 1.46 0.09
C ASN A 323 -12.17 0.19 0.71
N MET A 324 -12.38 0.21 2.02
CA MET A 324 -12.87 -0.93 2.78
C MET A 324 -13.87 -0.50 3.85
N TRP A 325 -14.95 -1.27 3.96
CA TRP A 325 -15.96 -1.15 5.01
C TRP A 325 -16.00 -2.44 5.80
N ILE A 326 -15.90 -2.34 7.12
CA ILE A 326 -15.97 -3.46 8.04
C ILE A 326 -17.15 -3.23 8.98
N TYR A 327 -18.12 -4.13 8.93
CA TYR A 327 -19.27 -4.13 9.82
C TYR A 327 -19.11 -5.25 10.84
N LEU A 328 -19.27 -4.91 12.12
CA LEU A 328 -19.06 -5.86 13.22
C LEU A 328 -20.33 -6.01 14.05
N THR A 329 -20.76 -7.25 14.30
CA THR A 329 -21.87 -7.50 15.23
C THR A 329 -21.51 -7.06 16.66
N ASP A 330 -20.24 -7.18 17.05
CA ASP A 330 -19.69 -6.65 18.30
C ASP A 330 -18.48 -5.77 17.99
N ILE A 331 -18.61 -4.46 18.22
CA ILE A 331 -17.55 -3.48 17.89
C ILE A 331 -16.25 -3.73 18.66
N ARG A 332 -16.31 -4.47 19.78
CA ARG A 332 -15.13 -4.80 20.60
C ARG A 332 -14.19 -5.79 19.92
N ASP A 333 -14.67 -6.52 18.91
CA ASP A 333 -13.84 -7.42 18.11
C ASP A 333 -12.94 -6.68 17.13
N ALA A 334 -13.09 -5.36 16.96
CA ALA A 334 -12.38 -4.56 15.96
C ALA A 334 -10.85 -4.73 16.02
N SER A 335 -10.24 -4.71 17.21
CA SER A 335 -8.78 -4.88 17.32
C SER A 335 -8.30 -6.23 16.80
N ASN A 336 -9.03 -7.31 17.12
CA ASN A 336 -8.69 -8.66 16.68
C ASN A 336 -8.93 -8.83 15.18
N VAL A 337 -10.01 -8.26 14.66
CA VAL A 337 -10.31 -8.24 13.22
C VAL A 337 -9.22 -7.48 12.46
N MET A 338 -8.81 -6.32 12.96
CA MET A 338 -7.76 -5.52 12.33
C MET A 338 -6.39 -6.18 12.39
N GLU A 339 -6.07 -6.94 13.44
CA GLU A 339 -4.85 -7.75 13.50
C GLU A 339 -4.81 -8.77 12.34
N VAL A 340 -5.91 -9.47 12.09
CA VAL A 340 -6.02 -10.40 10.94
C VAL A 340 -5.95 -9.67 9.60
N VAL A 341 -6.64 -8.54 9.46
CA VAL A 341 -6.60 -7.75 8.22
C VAL A 341 -5.18 -7.26 7.94
N HIS A 342 -4.45 -6.79 8.96
CA HIS A 342 -3.05 -6.39 8.82
C HIS A 342 -2.10 -7.55 8.55
N GLU A 343 -2.37 -8.73 9.12
CA GLU A 343 -1.60 -9.94 8.80
C GLU A 343 -1.72 -10.31 7.31
N ILE A 344 -2.93 -10.19 6.75
CA ILE A 344 -3.23 -10.58 5.36
C ILE A 344 -2.76 -9.51 4.35
N LEU A 345 -3.03 -8.25 4.63
CA LEU A 345 -2.84 -7.14 3.71
C LEU A 345 -1.57 -6.30 3.99
N GLY A 346 -0.90 -6.53 5.12
CA GLY A 346 0.24 -5.74 5.59
C GLY A 346 -0.14 -4.55 6.47
N SER A 347 0.87 -3.78 6.89
CA SER A 347 0.67 -2.59 7.73
C SER A 347 0.21 -1.36 6.94
N ASP A 348 0.60 -1.29 5.67
CA ASP A 348 0.17 -0.24 4.77
C ASP A 348 -1.11 -0.74 4.08
N ILE A 349 -2.27 -0.51 4.68
CA ILE A 349 -3.61 -0.81 4.10
C ILE A 349 -4.44 0.47 4.03
N PRO A 350 -5.44 0.60 3.15
CA PRO A 350 -6.37 1.71 3.26
C PRO A 350 -7.07 1.60 4.61
N LYS A 351 -7.10 2.70 5.39
CA LYS A 351 -7.85 2.72 6.65
C LYS A 351 -9.32 2.30 6.36
N PRO A 352 -9.91 1.35 7.07
CA PRO A 352 -11.29 0.96 6.82
C PRO A 352 -12.27 1.94 7.50
N THR A 353 -13.50 2.00 6.99
CA THR A 353 -14.65 2.48 7.77
C THR A 353 -15.13 1.34 8.63
N ILE A 354 -14.98 1.44 9.95
CA ILE A 354 -15.46 0.42 10.91
C ILE A 354 -16.69 0.96 11.64
N ILE A 355 -17.76 0.16 11.67
CA ILE A 355 -18.96 0.44 12.48
C ILE A 355 -19.50 -0.85 13.11
N GLY A 356 -20.09 -0.74 14.29
CA GLY A 356 -20.77 -1.84 14.95
C GLY A 356 -22.26 -1.85 14.59
N ALA A 357 -22.73 -2.96 14.03
CA ALA A 357 -24.07 -3.14 13.51
C ALA A 357 -24.43 -4.63 13.51
N PRO A 358 -25.63 -5.03 14.00
CA PRO A 358 -26.09 -6.40 13.84
C PRO A 358 -26.18 -6.79 12.36
N LEU A 359 -25.59 -7.93 12.02
CA LEU A 359 -25.52 -8.43 10.65
C LEU A 359 -26.65 -9.39 10.31
N MET A 360 -26.86 -9.65 9.02
CA MET A 360 -27.87 -10.61 8.58
C MET A 360 -27.46 -12.04 8.96
N GLY A 361 -28.36 -12.75 9.63
CA GLY A 361 -28.10 -14.14 10.05
C GLY A 361 -27.28 -14.21 11.34
N ARG A 362 -26.23 -15.02 11.35
CA ARG A 362 -25.35 -15.24 12.53
C ARG A 362 -23.92 -14.73 12.31
N ALA A 363 -23.73 -13.89 11.30
CA ALA A 363 -22.44 -13.32 10.97
C ALA A 363 -21.94 -12.41 12.10
N LYS A 364 -20.63 -12.40 12.30
CA LYS A 364 -19.92 -11.50 13.22
C LYS A 364 -19.21 -10.39 12.46
N VAL A 365 -18.76 -10.68 11.24
CA VAL A 365 -18.04 -9.75 10.38
C VAL A 365 -18.63 -9.77 8.97
N GLU A 366 -18.88 -8.58 8.41
CA GLU A 366 -19.16 -8.38 6.98
C GLU A 366 -18.15 -7.36 6.44
N ILE A 367 -17.44 -7.70 5.37
CA ILE A 367 -16.46 -6.79 4.74
C ILE A 367 -16.90 -6.49 3.32
N GLN A 368 -16.96 -5.20 2.97
CA GLN A 368 -17.24 -4.71 1.63
C GLN A 368 -16.03 -3.91 1.13
N VAL A 369 -15.53 -4.20 -0.08
CA VAL A 369 -14.36 -3.52 -0.64
C VAL A 369 -14.65 -2.88 -1.99
N THR A 370 -13.90 -1.83 -2.31
CA THR A 370 -13.76 -1.29 -3.67
C THR A 370 -12.30 -1.37 -4.05
N ALA A 371 -12.04 -1.92 -5.23
CA ALA A 371 -10.69 -2.07 -5.77
C ALA A 371 -10.57 -1.34 -7.10
N SER A 372 -9.40 -0.74 -7.36
CA SER A 372 -9.11 -0.08 -8.63
C SER A 372 -8.57 -1.09 -9.66
N GLU A 373 -8.62 -0.77 -10.95
CA GLU A 373 -7.78 -1.43 -11.95
C GLU A 373 -6.32 -1.23 -11.57
N ALA A 374 -5.49 -2.23 -11.83
CA ALA A 374 -4.05 -2.15 -11.65
C ALA A 374 -3.45 -1.13 -12.64
N SER A 375 -3.61 0.15 -12.33
CA SER A 375 -3.10 1.28 -13.10
C SER A 375 -3.02 2.52 -12.22
N ARG A 376 -2.28 2.40 -11.11
CA ARG A 376 -1.51 3.46 -10.48
C ARG A 376 -0.44 2.81 -9.60
N PRO A 377 0.83 3.28 -9.65
CA PRO A 377 1.78 3.00 -8.59
C PRO A 377 1.29 3.79 -7.37
N THR A 378 0.38 3.20 -6.59
CA THR A 378 0.42 3.48 -5.16
C THR A 378 1.84 3.09 -4.74
N GLY A 379 2.48 3.84 -3.84
CA GLY A 379 3.82 3.50 -3.35
C GLY A 379 3.91 2.12 -2.64
N ARG A 380 2.90 1.26 -2.79
CA ARG A 380 2.90 -0.16 -2.48
C ARG A 380 3.32 -0.93 -3.73
N ILE A 381 4.62 -1.06 -3.87
CA ILE A 381 5.20 -2.09 -4.71
C ILE A 381 5.07 -3.39 -3.91
N ARG A 382 3.94 -4.09 -4.04
CA ARG A 382 3.99 -5.54 -3.89
C ARG A 382 4.21 -6.13 -5.28
N GLN A 383 5.44 -6.59 -5.43
CA GLN A 383 6.05 -7.18 -6.61
C GLN A 383 5.05 -7.81 -7.59
N THR A 384 5.11 -7.38 -8.86
CA THR A 384 5.10 -8.38 -9.92
C THR A 384 6.35 -9.24 -9.72
N LYS A 385 6.23 -10.35 -8.98
CA LYS A 385 7.27 -11.37 -8.82
C LYS A 385 7.72 -11.83 -10.20
N THR A 386 8.76 -11.20 -10.76
CA THR A 386 9.27 -11.60 -12.07
C THR A 386 10.66 -12.20 -11.96
N HIS A 387 11.52 -11.76 -11.02
CA HIS A 387 12.88 -12.28 -10.88
C HIS A 387 13.32 -12.35 -9.40
N PRO A 388 14.11 -13.37 -9.00
CA PRO A 388 14.63 -13.46 -7.63
C PRO A 388 15.62 -12.34 -7.32
N ILE A 389 15.78 -11.97 -6.04
CA ILE A 389 16.81 -11.03 -5.57
C ILE A 389 17.95 -11.83 -4.93
N LEU A 390 19.20 -11.40 -5.09
CA LEU A 390 20.34 -11.90 -4.32
C LEU A 390 20.93 -10.76 -3.49
N ASP A 391 20.63 -10.77 -2.19
CA ASP A 391 21.22 -9.85 -1.22
C ASP A 391 22.61 -10.33 -0.84
N VAL A 392 23.63 -9.57 -1.25
CA VAL A 392 25.03 -9.95 -1.07
C VAL A 392 25.59 -9.58 0.31
N HIS A 393 24.80 -8.93 1.16
CA HIS A 393 25.26 -8.35 2.42
C HIS A 393 24.23 -8.54 3.55
N VAL A 394 24.15 -9.75 4.10
CA VAL A 394 23.23 -10.09 5.21
C VAL A 394 23.97 -10.54 6.46
N HIS A 395 23.70 -9.90 7.60
CA HIS A 395 24.30 -10.29 8.88
C HIS A 395 23.52 -11.41 9.58
N ALA A 396 24.24 -12.45 9.99
CA ALA A 396 23.74 -13.60 10.74
C ALA A 396 24.32 -13.65 12.16
N HIS A 397 24.37 -12.49 12.83
CA HIS A 397 24.95 -12.33 14.16
C HIS A 397 24.03 -12.78 15.30
N ARG A 398 24.60 -13.41 16.34
CA ARG A 398 23.93 -13.64 17.63
C ARG A 398 23.67 -12.35 18.40
N ASN A 399 24.64 -11.44 18.38
CA ASN A 399 24.55 -10.17 19.05
C ASN A 399 23.84 -9.18 18.13
N VAL A 400 22.77 -8.60 18.63
CA VAL A 400 21.93 -7.66 17.87
C VAL A 400 21.95 -6.29 18.56
N PRO A 401 21.75 -5.19 17.81
CA PRO A 401 21.63 -3.85 18.38
C PRO A 401 20.54 -3.81 19.46
N ASN A 402 20.74 -3.00 20.49
CA ASN A 402 19.76 -2.81 21.55
C ASN A 402 18.98 -1.50 21.43
N ARG A 403 19.07 -0.83 20.28
CA ARG A 403 18.39 0.45 20.02
C ARG A 403 17.72 0.42 18.65
N SER A 404 16.64 1.17 18.51
CA SER A 404 15.97 1.38 17.23
C SER A 404 16.86 2.17 16.25
N TYR A 405 16.51 2.25 14.97
CA TYR A 405 17.22 3.10 13.99
C TYR A 405 16.25 3.96 13.17
N CYS A 406 16.59 5.23 12.90
CA CYS A 406 15.79 6.07 12.01
C CYS A 406 16.25 5.92 10.56
N PRO A 407 15.49 5.23 9.70
CA PRO A 407 15.85 5.07 8.30
C PRO A 407 15.69 6.38 7.55
N ASN A 408 16.31 6.48 6.36
CA ASN A 408 16.25 7.65 5.48
C ASN A 408 16.64 8.99 6.13
N SER A 409 17.43 8.96 7.20
CA SER A 409 17.74 10.14 8.01
C SER A 409 19.08 10.79 7.64
N GLY A 410 20.00 10.03 7.05
CA GLY A 410 21.37 10.47 6.75
C GLY A 410 22.22 10.78 7.99
N ARG A 411 21.68 10.56 9.20
CA ARG A 411 22.39 10.76 10.46
C ARG A 411 22.74 9.42 11.05
N ILE A 412 24.02 9.23 11.36
CA ILE A 412 24.49 8.10 12.15
C ILE A 412 24.20 8.45 13.61
N GLY A 413 22.98 8.19 14.06
CA GLY A 413 22.53 8.55 15.39
C GLY A 413 21.03 8.71 15.49
N LEU A 414 20.45 8.08 16.51
CA LEU A 414 19.01 7.95 16.72
C LEU A 414 18.36 9.23 17.18
N GLN A 415 19.15 10.12 17.75
CA GLN A 415 18.69 11.20 18.58
C GLN A 415 19.18 12.53 18.02
N ASP A 416 18.33 13.54 18.06
CA ASP A 416 18.78 14.93 17.99
C ASP A 416 19.68 15.27 19.20
N GLU A 417 20.20 16.50 19.25
CA GLU A 417 21.06 16.97 20.34
C GLU A 417 20.39 16.87 21.73
N ASN A 418 19.08 16.63 21.78
CA ASN A 418 18.25 16.55 22.98
C ASN A 418 17.83 15.12 23.36
N GLY A 419 18.23 14.09 22.61
CA GLY A 419 17.87 12.71 22.92
C GLY A 419 16.57 12.21 22.25
N THR A 420 15.98 12.97 21.33
CA THR A 420 14.68 12.66 20.70
C THR A 420 14.86 11.95 19.37
N LEU A 421 14.06 10.89 19.13
CA LEU A 421 14.03 10.21 17.84
C LEU A 421 13.70 11.20 16.71
N THR A 422 14.50 11.15 15.64
CA THR A 422 14.39 12.10 14.51
C THR A 422 13.36 11.69 13.47
N CYS A 423 12.64 10.58 13.69
CA CYS A 423 11.67 10.00 12.78
C CYS A 423 10.43 9.47 13.51
N SER A 424 9.28 9.44 12.82
CA SER A 424 8.01 8.90 13.34
C SER A 424 7.98 7.37 13.39
N GLU A 425 8.73 6.69 12.51
CA GLU A 425 8.73 5.23 12.36
C GLU A 425 10.16 4.66 12.37
N PRO A 426 10.74 4.42 13.56
CA PRO A 426 12.08 3.86 13.67
C PRO A 426 12.06 2.34 13.46
N LEU A 427 13.09 1.81 12.78
CA LEU A 427 13.40 0.39 12.67
C LEU A 427 13.61 -0.21 14.06
N ARG A 428 12.93 -1.32 14.37
CA ARG A 428 13.03 -1.95 15.70
C ARG A 428 14.12 -3.02 15.72
N PRO A 429 15.01 -3.03 16.74
CA PRO A 429 16.04 -4.04 16.83
C PRO A 429 15.42 -5.43 16.94
N ALA A 430 16.15 -6.45 16.50
CA ALA A 430 15.82 -7.82 16.86
C ALA A 430 15.98 -8.04 18.38
N ARG A 431 15.22 -8.97 18.95
CA ARG A 431 15.32 -9.33 20.37
C ARG A 431 16.61 -10.09 20.67
N ASP A 432 17.01 -10.96 19.77
CA ASP A 432 18.22 -11.78 19.80
C ASP A 432 18.53 -12.29 18.37
N GLY A 433 19.59 -13.10 18.23
CA GLY A 433 19.98 -13.67 16.94
C GLY A 433 18.94 -14.62 16.31
N ASN A 434 18.06 -15.26 17.08
CA ASN A 434 16.99 -16.08 16.52
C ASN A 434 15.87 -15.20 15.97
N ASP A 435 15.50 -14.14 16.69
CA ASP A 435 14.53 -13.13 16.22
C ASP A 435 15.04 -12.43 14.96
N LEU A 436 16.35 -12.13 14.88
CA LEU A 436 17.00 -11.63 13.67
C LEU A 436 16.84 -12.63 12.52
N MET A 437 17.18 -13.91 12.74
CA MET A 437 17.04 -14.97 11.74
C MET A 437 15.60 -15.10 11.24
N GLU A 438 14.64 -15.28 12.13
CA GLU A 438 13.23 -15.51 11.76
C GLU A 438 12.65 -14.34 10.96
N ARG A 439 12.92 -13.09 11.38
CA ARG A 439 12.44 -11.90 10.67
C ARG A 439 13.15 -11.72 9.32
N THR A 440 14.45 -12.00 9.27
CA THR A 440 15.21 -11.94 8.01
C THR A 440 14.71 -12.97 7.02
N LEU A 441 14.58 -14.24 7.43
CA LEU A 441 14.08 -15.32 6.59
C LEU A 441 12.68 -15.03 6.04
N ARG A 442 11.81 -14.40 6.83
CA ARG A 442 10.49 -13.95 6.38
C ARG A 442 10.59 -12.97 5.21
N TYR A 443 11.47 -11.97 5.31
CA TYR A 443 11.72 -11.05 4.19
C TYR A 443 12.35 -11.75 2.99
N LEU A 444 13.23 -12.74 3.21
CA LEU A 444 13.78 -13.53 2.11
C LEU A 444 12.69 -14.29 1.34
N GLU A 445 11.71 -14.84 2.04
CA GLU A 445 10.55 -15.48 1.41
C GLU A 445 9.63 -14.48 0.73
N GLU A 446 9.32 -13.37 1.40
CA GLU A 446 8.42 -12.32 0.93
C GLU A 446 8.90 -11.72 -0.39
N TYR A 447 10.20 -11.36 -0.47
CA TYR A 447 10.79 -10.73 -1.65
C TYR A 447 11.33 -11.70 -2.70
N ASN A 448 11.12 -13.01 -2.54
CA ASN A 448 11.76 -14.06 -3.35
C ASN A 448 13.28 -13.86 -3.45
N MET A 449 13.92 -13.68 -2.30
CA MET A 449 15.32 -13.31 -2.17
C MET A 449 16.17 -14.49 -1.68
N TYR A 450 17.42 -14.50 -2.09
CA TYR A 450 18.51 -15.33 -1.60
C TYR A 450 19.51 -14.42 -0.91
N ALA A 451 20.23 -14.93 0.09
CA ALA A 451 21.13 -14.14 0.90
C ALA A 451 22.52 -14.75 0.92
N ILE A 452 23.55 -13.94 0.66
CA ILE A 452 24.91 -14.22 1.10
C ILE A 452 25.00 -13.77 2.56
N ALA A 453 24.79 -14.71 3.47
CA ALA A 453 24.74 -14.44 4.90
C ALA A 453 26.11 -14.66 5.55
N MET A 454 26.54 -13.72 6.38
CA MET A 454 27.86 -13.70 7.00
C MET A 454 27.81 -13.51 8.51
N THR A 455 28.87 -13.99 9.16
CA THR A 455 29.10 -13.89 10.61
C THR A 455 30.56 -14.24 10.88
N GLN A 456 31.08 -13.90 12.06
CA GLN A 456 32.41 -14.31 12.52
C GLN A 456 32.44 -15.76 13.05
N ASP A 457 31.28 -16.32 13.43
CA ASP A 457 31.16 -17.68 13.97
C ASP A 457 30.27 -18.53 13.07
N TYR A 458 30.91 -19.29 12.18
CA TYR A 458 30.25 -20.12 11.18
C TYR A 458 29.19 -21.09 11.76
N SER A 459 29.30 -21.49 13.03
CA SER A 459 28.28 -22.35 13.66
C SER A 459 26.89 -21.70 13.71
N GLN A 460 26.82 -20.37 13.67
CA GLN A 460 25.57 -19.61 13.60
C GLN A 460 24.89 -19.77 12.23
N LEU A 461 25.67 -19.78 11.15
CA LEU A 461 25.14 -19.99 9.80
C LEU A 461 24.59 -21.39 9.59
N GLU A 462 25.14 -22.40 10.28
CA GLU A 462 24.57 -23.76 10.21
C GLU A 462 23.11 -23.78 10.65
N GLN A 463 22.70 -22.92 11.59
CA GLN A 463 21.30 -22.77 11.96
C GLN A 463 20.48 -22.14 10.85
N TRP A 464 20.96 -21.06 10.23
CA TRP A 464 20.28 -20.38 9.14
C TRP A 464 20.07 -21.30 7.93
N ILE A 465 21.12 -22.03 7.53
CA ILE A 465 21.10 -22.99 6.41
C ILE A 465 20.13 -24.14 6.67
N ARG A 466 19.97 -24.58 7.94
CA ARG A 466 18.98 -25.60 8.30
C ARG A 466 17.54 -25.10 8.16
N HIS A 467 17.29 -23.81 8.37
CA HIS A 467 15.95 -23.23 8.29
C HIS A 467 15.58 -22.80 6.88
N SER A 468 16.56 -22.41 6.06
CA SER A 468 16.29 -21.98 4.69
C SER A 468 17.43 -22.31 3.73
N LYS A 469 17.05 -22.88 2.58
CA LYS A 469 17.97 -23.11 1.46
C LYS A 469 18.31 -21.85 0.67
N ARG A 470 17.68 -20.72 1.02
CA ARG A 470 17.96 -19.40 0.43
C ARG A 470 19.28 -18.79 0.91
N ILE A 471 19.96 -19.46 1.85
CA ILE A 471 21.19 -18.98 2.49
C ILE A 471 22.42 -19.55 1.79
N LEU A 472 23.23 -18.65 1.24
CA LEU A 472 24.58 -18.91 0.77
C LEU A 472 25.57 -18.46 1.85
N PRO A 473 26.33 -19.38 2.47
CA PRO A 473 27.21 -19.04 3.58
C PRO A 473 28.41 -18.21 3.14
N ALA A 474 28.73 -17.15 3.88
CA ALA A 474 29.97 -16.39 3.79
C ALA A 474 30.58 -16.18 5.18
N ILE A 475 31.87 -15.84 5.24
CA ILE A 475 32.55 -15.54 6.51
C ILE A 475 32.92 -14.07 6.61
N GLN A 476 32.68 -13.48 7.77
CA GLN A 476 33.12 -12.14 8.14
C GLN A 476 34.36 -12.25 9.03
N THR A 477 35.34 -11.39 8.79
CA THR A 477 36.62 -11.41 9.51
C THR A 477 37.31 -10.05 9.40
N GLY A 478 38.21 -9.75 10.31
CA GLY A 478 39.32 -8.82 10.14
C GLY A 478 40.66 -9.56 10.05
N VAL A 479 41.74 -8.84 10.30
CA VAL A 479 43.10 -9.38 10.34
C VAL A 479 43.33 -10.12 11.66
N THR A 480 42.79 -9.59 12.75
CA THR A 480 43.07 -10.07 14.11
C THR A 480 42.35 -11.37 14.46
N ASP A 481 41.20 -11.61 13.85
CA ASP A 481 40.33 -12.77 14.11
C ASP A 481 40.36 -13.83 12.99
N PHE A 482 41.12 -13.62 11.92
CA PHE A 482 41.26 -14.53 10.76
C PHE A 482 41.48 -16.00 11.13
N GLU A 483 42.38 -16.27 12.09
CA GLU A 483 42.66 -17.62 12.56
C GLU A 483 41.49 -18.17 13.40
N THR A 484 40.93 -17.34 14.28
CA THR A 484 39.83 -17.73 15.18
C THR A 484 38.51 -17.96 14.45
N ASN A 485 38.27 -17.24 13.35
CA ASN A 485 37.12 -17.47 12.47
C ASN A 485 37.33 -18.64 11.51
N ARG A 486 38.51 -19.29 11.54
CA ARG A 486 38.87 -20.45 10.70
C ARG A 486 38.71 -20.18 9.21
N VAL A 487 39.03 -18.96 8.77
CA VAL A 487 38.78 -18.49 7.39
C VAL A 487 39.43 -19.41 6.38
N GLN A 488 40.72 -19.74 6.55
CA GLN A 488 41.42 -20.62 5.62
C GLN A 488 40.74 -21.99 5.48
N GLU A 489 40.35 -22.62 6.59
CA GLU A 489 39.68 -23.92 6.55
C GLU A 489 38.32 -23.85 5.82
N LEU A 490 37.51 -22.83 6.11
CA LEU A 490 36.19 -22.67 5.52
C LEU A 490 36.27 -22.40 4.00
N VAL A 491 37.24 -21.59 3.58
CA VAL A 491 37.49 -21.30 2.16
C VAL A 491 38.02 -22.54 1.44
N GLU A 492 39.08 -23.19 1.95
CA GLU A 492 39.70 -24.34 1.27
C GLU A 492 38.78 -25.58 1.25
N SER A 493 37.82 -25.69 2.17
CA SER A 493 36.80 -26.75 2.16
C SER A 493 35.59 -26.44 1.27
N GLY A 494 35.48 -25.22 0.73
CA GLY A 494 34.32 -24.78 -0.07
C GLY A 494 33.03 -24.62 0.75
N LYS A 495 33.14 -24.45 2.07
CA LYS A 495 31.97 -24.24 2.96
C LYS A 495 31.39 -22.84 2.86
N VAL A 496 32.16 -21.87 2.35
CA VAL A 496 31.71 -20.49 2.14
C VAL A 496 31.86 -20.10 0.69
N VAL A 497 30.95 -19.26 0.20
CA VAL A 497 30.97 -18.73 -1.18
C VAL A 497 31.79 -17.45 -1.29
N ALA A 498 32.08 -16.78 -0.17
CA ALA A 498 32.81 -15.53 -0.10
C ALA A 498 33.49 -15.33 1.27
N ILE A 499 34.55 -14.52 1.29
CA ILE A 499 34.91 -13.72 2.47
C ILE A 499 33.97 -12.51 2.42
N GLY A 500 32.81 -12.65 3.04
CA GLY A 500 31.65 -11.79 2.84
C GLY A 500 31.82 -10.39 3.39
N GLU A 501 32.66 -10.22 4.41
CA GLU A 501 32.95 -8.91 4.99
C GLU A 501 34.34 -8.89 5.62
N LEU A 502 35.13 -7.90 5.20
CA LEU A 502 36.46 -7.65 5.70
C LEU A 502 36.49 -6.34 6.48
N MET A 503 36.73 -6.44 7.80
CA MET A 503 36.55 -5.35 8.75
C MET A 503 37.83 -4.55 9.07
N THR A 504 38.80 -4.50 8.16
CA THR A 504 40.11 -3.88 8.46
C THR A 504 40.01 -2.41 8.86
N GLN A 505 39.03 -1.69 8.29
CA GLN A 505 38.77 -0.30 8.65
C GLN A 505 38.40 -0.14 10.13
N TYR A 506 37.65 -1.09 10.70
CA TYR A 506 37.26 -1.13 12.12
C TYR A 506 38.43 -1.50 13.03
N GLU A 507 39.42 -2.23 12.53
CA GLU A 507 40.65 -2.57 13.25
C GLU A 507 41.76 -1.51 13.11
N GLY A 508 41.51 -0.43 12.36
CA GLY A 508 42.52 0.59 12.10
C GLY A 508 43.67 0.09 11.21
N ILE A 509 43.39 -0.86 10.33
CA ILE A 509 44.36 -1.44 9.39
C ILE A 509 44.01 -1.00 7.97
N SER A 510 45.01 -0.48 7.26
CA SER A 510 44.87 -0.11 5.84
C SER A 510 44.73 -1.35 4.96
N PRO A 511 43.88 -1.35 3.91
CA PRO A 511 43.70 -2.51 3.03
C PRO A 511 44.98 -2.93 2.27
N ASP A 512 45.96 -2.04 2.15
CA ASP A 512 47.28 -2.29 1.56
C ASP A 512 48.38 -2.65 2.56
N SER A 513 48.01 -2.90 3.83
CA SER A 513 48.97 -3.31 4.85
C SER A 513 49.51 -4.73 4.58
N GLU A 514 50.78 -4.97 4.87
CA GLU A 514 51.35 -6.33 4.86
C GLU A 514 50.60 -7.30 5.77
N GLN A 515 49.94 -6.80 6.82
CA GLN A 515 49.20 -7.61 7.80
C GLN A 515 48.01 -8.37 7.18
N ILE A 516 47.42 -7.84 6.10
CA ILE A 516 46.28 -8.44 5.42
C ILE A 516 46.68 -9.31 4.23
N GLU A 517 47.95 -9.35 3.83
CA GLU A 517 48.39 -10.08 2.63
C GLU A 517 47.98 -11.55 2.64
N LYS A 518 47.94 -12.20 3.81
CA LYS A 518 47.45 -13.58 3.95
C LYS A 518 46.02 -13.78 3.44
N VAL A 519 45.16 -12.77 3.59
CA VAL A 519 43.77 -12.79 3.09
C VAL A 519 43.77 -12.69 1.58
N TRP A 520 44.58 -11.78 1.01
CA TRP A 520 44.72 -11.60 -0.43
C TRP A 520 45.31 -12.82 -1.13
N ASP A 521 46.36 -13.41 -0.55
CA ASP A 521 46.97 -14.64 -1.04
C ASP A 521 45.96 -15.79 -1.07
N LEU A 522 45.20 -15.97 0.02
CA LEU A 522 44.15 -16.99 0.08
C LEU A 522 43.05 -16.71 -0.96
N ALA A 523 42.60 -15.47 -1.07
CA ALA A 523 41.52 -15.06 -1.95
C ALA A 523 41.86 -15.31 -3.42
N VAL A 524 43.07 -14.95 -3.85
CA VAL A 524 43.55 -15.22 -5.22
C VAL A 524 43.78 -16.71 -5.43
N LYS A 525 44.45 -17.40 -4.49
CA LYS A 525 44.75 -18.84 -4.60
C LYS A 525 43.49 -19.69 -4.77
N GLN A 526 42.42 -19.35 -4.07
CA GLN A 526 41.15 -20.09 -4.08
C GLN A 526 40.11 -19.46 -5.02
N ASP A 527 40.45 -18.35 -5.68
CA ASP A 527 39.53 -17.53 -6.47
C ASP A 527 38.21 -17.29 -5.72
N ILE A 528 38.29 -16.86 -4.46
CA ILE A 528 37.11 -16.54 -3.64
C ILE A 528 36.89 -15.02 -3.62
N PRO A 529 35.65 -14.53 -3.86
CA PRO A 529 35.34 -13.11 -3.76
C PRO A 529 35.50 -12.56 -2.34
N VAL A 530 35.92 -11.30 -2.25
CA VAL A 530 36.07 -10.59 -0.97
C VAL A 530 35.25 -9.30 -0.94
N GLY A 531 34.38 -9.18 0.05
CA GLY A 531 33.70 -7.93 0.40
C GLY A 531 34.56 -7.13 1.38
N ILE A 532 34.80 -5.85 1.10
CA ILE A 532 35.61 -5.00 1.97
C ILE A 532 34.91 -3.67 2.26
N HIS A 533 34.94 -3.26 3.52
CA HIS A 533 34.53 -1.93 3.96
C HIS A 533 35.46 -0.86 3.40
N MET A 534 34.94 -0.10 2.44
CA MET A 534 35.59 1.10 1.89
C MET A 534 34.73 2.36 2.16
N SER A 535 33.99 2.35 3.27
CA SER A 535 32.85 3.24 3.54
C SER A 535 32.29 2.99 4.95
N ALA A 536 31.43 3.87 5.48
CA ALA A 536 31.07 3.90 6.91
C ALA A 536 29.66 3.33 7.22
N PRO A 537 29.39 2.97 8.51
CA PRO A 537 28.98 4.07 9.40
C PRO A 537 29.85 4.33 10.65
N GLY A 538 30.29 5.60 10.71
CA GLY A 538 30.49 6.57 11.81
C GLY A 538 30.29 6.18 13.27
N ALA A 539 30.69 4.99 13.68
CA ALA A 539 30.83 4.67 15.08
C ALA A 539 32.09 5.38 15.60
N GLN A 540 31.98 6.10 16.71
CA GLN A 540 33.13 6.57 17.49
C GLN A 540 33.80 5.34 18.15
N LEU A 541 34.23 4.38 17.34
CA LEU A 541 34.94 3.20 17.80
C LEU A 541 36.43 3.58 17.93
N PRO A 542 37.09 3.18 19.02
CA PRO A 542 38.45 3.61 19.32
C PRO A 542 39.46 3.35 18.20
N ASP A 543 39.32 2.21 17.51
CA ASP A 543 40.28 1.74 16.51
C ASP A 543 39.85 2.04 15.07
N TYR A 544 38.63 2.56 14.85
CA TYR A 544 38.13 2.86 13.51
C TYR A 544 38.89 4.04 12.87
N VAL A 545 39.37 3.85 11.65
CA VAL A 545 40.10 4.90 10.90
C VAL A 545 39.43 5.19 9.56
N ALA A 546 38.68 6.29 9.51
CA ALA A 546 37.89 6.70 8.34
C ALA A 546 38.69 6.73 7.02
N ARG A 547 39.92 7.26 7.03
CA ARG A 547 40.76 7.35 5.82
C ARG A 547 41.10 6.00 5.19
N TYR A 548 41.09 4.91 5.95
CA TYR A 548 41.37 3.56 5.42
C TYR A 548 40.21 3.00 4.61
N GLY A 549 39.06 3.69 4.59
CA GLY A 549 37.98 3.41 3.66
C GLY A 549 38.17 4.05 2.29
N ASN A 550 39.19 4.88 2.05
CA ASN A 550 39.35 5.50 0.73
C ASN A 550 39.69 4.42 -0.33
N PRO A 551 38.86 4.22 -1.38
CA PRO A 551 39.05 3.20 -2.42
C PRO A 551 40.43 3.22 -3.10
N LEU A 552 41.11 4.37 -3.20
CA LEU A 552 42.43 4.44 -3.84
C LEU A 552 43.51 3.62 -3.12
N LEU A 553 43.32 3.32 -1.82
CA LEU A 553 44.24 2.44 -1.09
C LEU A 553 44.26 1.02 -1.66
N LEU A 554 43.21 0.60 -2.38
CA LEU A 554 43.18 -0.71 -3.05
C LEU A 554 44.03 -0.74 -4.34
N GLU A 555 44.50 0.38 -4.86
CA GLU A 555 45.27 0.40 -6.11
C GLU A 555 46.54 -0.46 -6.00
N SER A 556 47.29 -0.33 -4.90
CA SER A 556 48.50 -1.11 -4.65
C SER A 556 48.19 -2.62 -4.53
N VAL A 557 47.08 -2.96 -3.87
CA VAL A 557 46.59 -4.34 -3.74
C VAL A 557 46.22 -4.91 -5.11
N LEU A 558 45.37 -4.22 -5.87
CA LEU A 558 44.89 -4.66 -7.19
C LEU A 558 46.00 -4.73 -8.24
N ARG A 559 47.05 -3.92 -8.12
CA ARG A 559 48.26 -4.04 -8.95
C ARG A 559 49.08 -5.29 -8.62
N LYS A 560 49.16 -5.65 -7.34
CA LYS A 560 49.87 -6.87 -6.87
C LYS A 560 49.06 -8.13 -7.18
N TYR A 561 47.74 -8.04 -7.07
CA TYR A 561 46.79 -9.15 -7.24
C TYR A 561 45.76 -8.82 -8.34
N PRO A 562 46.15 -8.87 -9.63
CA PRO A 562 45.28 -8.44 -10.74
C PRO A 562 44.03 -9.32 -10.93
N ASP A 563 44.05 -10.57 -10.46
CA ASP A 563 42.93 -11.51 -10.57
C ASP A 563 41.99 -11.49 -9.35
N LEU A 564 42.29 -10.67 -8.33
CA LEU A 564 41.51 -10.62 -7.08
C LEU A 564 40.10 -10.06 -7.33
N ARG A 565 39.06 -10.84 -7.03
CA ARG A 565 37.66 -10.35 -7.12
C ARG A 565 37.27 -9.67 -5.82
N ILE A 566 37.00 -8.37 -5.87
CA ILE A 566 36.54 -7.60 -4.72
C ILE A 566 35.26 -6.83 -5.00
N TYR A 567 34.44 -6.66 -3.98
CA TYR A 567 33.35 -5.69 -4.00
C TYR A 567 33.49 -4.70 -2.85
N LEU A 568 33.32 -3.42 -3.17
CA LEU A 568 33.39 -2.35 -2.19
C LEU A 568 32.01 -2.19 -1.55
N MET A 569 31.97 -2.37 -0.23
CA MET A 569 30.73 -2.26 0.52
C MET A 569 30.23 -0.83 0.55
N HIS A 570 28.91 -0.68 0.54
CA HIS A 570 28.22 0.62 0.63
C HIS A 570 28.69 1.60 -0.47
N ALA A 571 28.99 1.06 -1.64
CA ALA A 571 29.43 1.73 -2.85
C ALA A 571 30.60 2.72 -2.65
N GLY A 572 31.48 2.41 -1.70
CA GLY A 572 32.64 3.23 -1.36
C GLY A 572 32.28 4.62 -0.83
N TRP A 573 31.05 4.84 -0.37
CA TRP A 573 30.60 6.12 0.16
C TRP A 573 31.48 6.61 1.34
N PRO A 574 31.78 7.90 1.50
CA PRO A 574 31.41 9.02 0.64
C PRO A 574 32.41 9.28 -0.51
N PHE A 575 33.31 8.34 -0.82
CA PHE A 575 34.39 8.50 -1.80
C PHE A 575 33.96 8.13 -3.22
N LEU A 576 32.97 8.84 -3.76
CA LEU A 576 32.40 8.52 -5.08
C LEU A 576 33.45 8.59 -6.19
N GLU A 577 34.23 9.67 -6.24
CA GLU A 577 35.21 9.91 -7.30
C GLU A 577 36.35 8.88 -7.29
N GLU A 578 36.83 8.51 -6.09
CA GLU A 578 37.80 7.44 -5.92
C GLU A 578 37.23 6.08 -6.29
N THR A 579 35.97 5.80 -5.91
CA THR A 579 35.25 4.58 -6.30
C THR A 579 35.16 4.47 -7.82
N VAL A 580 34.74 5.55 -8.50
CA VAL A 580 34.67 5.64 -9.96
C VAL A 580 36.05 5.43 -10.58
N SER A 581 37.11 5.98 -10.00
CA SER A 581 38.49 5.80 -10.47
C SER A 581 38.93 4.33 -10.42
N ILE A 582 38.68 3.64 -9.30
CA ILE A 582 39.01 2.22 -9.14
C ILE A 582 38.17 1.35 -10.08
N LEU A 583 36.84 1.54 -10.13
CA LEU A 583 35.97 0.78 -11.02
C LEU A 583 36.41 0.93 -12.48
N ARG A 584 36.84 2.12 -12.91
CA ARG A 584 37.27 2.37 -14.28
C ARG A 584 38.57 1.65 -14.66
N GLN A 585 39.46 1.45 -13.70
CA GLN A 585 40.75 0.80 -13.93
C GLN A 585 40.69 -0.73 -13.79
N TYR A 586 39.84 -1.23 -12.89
CA TYR A 586 39.83 -2.63 -12.50
C TYR A 586 38.46 -3.28 -12.76
N PRO A 587 38.32 -4.11 -13.81
CA PRO A 587 37.03 -4.73 -14.18
C PRO A 587 36.55 -5.80 -13.19
N ASN A 588 37.47 -6.35 -12.39
CA ASN A 588 37.25 -7.30 -11.30
C ASN A 588 36.74 -6.67 -10.00
N VAL A 589 36.52 -5.35 -9.98
CA VAL A 589 35.96 -4.61 -8.84
C VAL A 589 34.49 -4.30 -9.10
N TYR A 590 33.65 -4.67 -8.13
CA TYR A 590 32.22 -4.37 -8.07
C TYR A 590 31.91 -3.51 -6.83
N VAL A 591 30.67 -3.08 -6.69
CA VAL A 591 30.17 -2.45 -5.46
C VAL A 591 28.86 -3.10 -5.03
N ASP A 592 28.59 -3.14 -3.74
CA ASP A 592 27.21 -3.28 -3.24
C ASP A 592 26.70 -1.92 -2.76
N ILE A 593 25.38 -1.70 -2.79
CA ILE A 593 24.75 -0.43 -2.37
C ILE A 593 24.20 -0.50 -0.95
N SER A 594 24.60 -1.51 -0.18
CA SER A 594 24.03 -1.74 1.14
C SER A 594 24.28 -0.58 2.07
N PHE A 595 23.47 -0.51 3.13
CA PHE A 595 23.49 0.56 4.13
C PHE A 595 23.01 1.92 3.59
N ILE A 596 23.64 2.44 2.53
CA ILE A 596 23.27 3.72 1.93
C ILE A 596 21.87 3.71 1.30
N ASP A 597 21.40 2.52 0.90
CA ASP A 597 20.09 2.30 0.29
C ASP A 597 18.91 2.36 1.26
N TRP A 598 19.10 2.33 2.58
CA TRP A 598 18.04 2.54 3.56
C TRP A 598 18.37 3.58 4.64
N GLN A 599 19.65 3.87 4.87
CA GLN A 599 20.08 4.82 5.90
C GLN A 599 20.02 6.27 5.42
N MET A 600 20.43 6.53 4.18
CA MET A 600 20.50 7.88 3.64
C MET A 600 19.12 8.37 3.20
N PRO A 601 18.84 9.69 3.22
CA PRO A 601 17.64 10.23 2.61
C PRO A 601 17.56 9.75 1.16
N ARG A 602 16.39 9.24 0.75
CA ARG A 602 16.18 8.60 -0.55
C ARG A 602 16.78 9.38 -1.71
N GLN A 603 16.60 10.70 -1.73
CA GLN A 603 17.16 11.55 -2.78
C GLN A 603 18.70 11.47 -2.85
N LEU A 604 19.40 11.52 -1.71
CA LEU A 604 20.86 11.44 -1.71
C LEU A 604 21.37 10.07 -2.15
N PHE A 605 20.66 9.00 -1.77
CA PHE A 605 20.95 7.66 -2.26
C PHE A 605 20.74 7.57 -3.79
N HIS A 606 19.61 8.09 -4.28
CA HIS A 606 19.29 8.14 -5.71
C HIS A 606 20.32 8.95 -6.50
N ASP A 607 20.73 10.12 -6.00
CA ASP A 607 21.77 10.95 -6.63
C ASP A 607 23.12 10.22 -6.72
N TYR A 608 23.48 9.43 -5.69
CA TYR A 608 24.71 8.65 -5.67
C TYR A 608 24.65 7.47 -6.66
N LEU A 609 23.54 6.73 -6.64
CA LEU A 609 23.31 5.60 -7.53
C LEU A 609 23.20 6.03 -9.00
N GLU A 610 22.50 7.13 -9.28
CA GLU A 610 22.38 7.71 -10.62
C GLU A 610 23.74 8.10 -11.18
N GLN A 611 24.63 8.68 -10.36
CA GLN A 611 26.00 8.99 -10.79
C GLN A 611 26.79 7.73 -11.17
N LEU A 612 26.75 6.67 -10.35
CA LEU A 612 27.42 5.40 -10.70
C LEU A 612 26.90 4.82 -12.02
N VAL A 613 25.59 4.88 -12.24
CA VAL A 613 24.96 4.45 -13.49
C VAL A 613 25.36 5.36 -14.65
N ALA A 614 25.39 6.67 -14.46
CA ALA A 614 25.80 7.64 -15.48
C ALA A 614 27.28 7.49 -15.89
N TYR A 615 28.15 7.06 -14.98
CA TYR A 615 29.53 6.67 -15.30
C TYR A 615 29.64 5.32 -16.02
N GLY A 616 28.52 4.61 -16.23
CA GLY A 616 28.44 3.36 -16.99
C GLY A 616 28.68 2.09 -16.15
N PHE A 617 28.47 2.15 -14.83
CA PHE A 617 28.74 1.03 -13.93
C PHE A 617 27.51 0.18 -13.57
N GLN A 618 26.37 0.36 -14.23
CA GLN A 618 25.13 -0.39 -13.96
C GLN A 618 25.27 -1.92 -13.95
N LYS A 619 26.26 -2.48 -14.66
CA LYS A 619 26.57 -3.93 -14.68
C LYS A 619 27.55 -4.37 -13.56
N ARG A 620 27.85 -3.51 -12.59
CA ARG A 620 28.80 -3.77 -11.49
C ARG A 620 28.31 -3.27 -10.12
N ILE A 621 27.02 -2.98 -10.01
CA ILE A 621 26.35 -2.53 -8.79
C ILE A 621 25.47 -3.67 -8.29
N MET A 622 25.69 -4.17 -7.08
CA MET A 622 24.95 -5.29 -6.52
C MET A 622 24.05 -4.82 -5.39
N PHE A 623 22.88 -5.44 -5.24
CA PHE A 623 22.03 -5.23 -4.09
C PHE A 623 22.61 -5.92 -2.86
N GLY A 624 22.61 -5.21 -1.73
CA GLY A 624 22.84 -5.79 -0.43
C GLY A 624 22.06 -4.97 0.60
N SER A 625 21.52 -5.56 1.65
CA SER A 625 20.74 -4.78 2.64
C SER A 625 21.58 -4.26 3.80
N ASP A 626 22.69 -4.91 4.13
CA ASP A 626 23.44 -4.69 5.38
C ASP A 626 22.53 -4.79 6.62
N GLN A 627 21.53 -5.69 6.55
CA GLN A 627 20.51 -5.73 7.58
C GLN A 627 21.12 -6.14 8.92
N THR A 628 21.07 -5.22 9.87
CA THR A 628 21.21 -5.53 11.30
C THR A 628 19.87 -5.28 12.02
N TRP A 629 19.05 -4.41 11.44
CA TRP A 629 17.63 -4.29 11.72
C TRP A 629 16.87 -5.02 10.60
N PRO A 630 16.09 -6.08 10.89
CA PRO A 630 15.46 -6.89 9.84
C PRO A 630 14.62 -6.08 8.85
N ASP A 631 13.90 -5.07 9.34
CA ASP A 631 12.99 -4.26 8.53
C ASP A 631 13.73 -3.32 7.56
N ALA A 632 15.07 -3.22 7.65
CA ALA A 632 15.89 -2.49 6.69
C ALA A 632 15.83 -3.10 5.28
N ILE A 633 15.68 -4.43 5.17
CA ILE A 633 15.56 -5.13 3.88
C ILE A 633 14.43 -4.53 3.04
N ARG A 634 13.26 -4.34 3.67
CA ARG A 634 12.10 -3.75 3.01
C ARG A 634 12.41 -2.36 2.46
N ILE A 635 12.99 -1.48 3.29
CA ILE A 635 13.30 -0.10 2.89
C ILE A 635 14.34 -0.07 1.77
N ALA A 636 15.36 -0.92 1.86
CA ALA A 636 16.41 -1.06 0.84
C ALA A 636 15.81 -1.44 -0.53
N VAL A 637 14.98 -2.50 -0.56
CA VAL A 637 14.28 -2.92 -1.78
C VAL A 637 13.37 -1.82 -2.32
N GLU A 638 12.55 -1.21 -1.46
CA GLU A 638 11.65 -0.10 -1.83
C GLU A 638 12.42 1.09 -2.41
N ASN A 639 13.59 1.43 -1.87
CA ASN A 639 14.38 2.57 -2.34
C ASN A 639 15.03 2.30 -3.70
N VAL A 640 15.51 1.08 -3.97
CA VAL A 640 15.99 0.71 -5.32
C VAL A 640 14.84 0.68 -6.31
N GLU A 641 13.68 0.17 -5.91
CA GLU A 641 12.50 0.13 -6.77
C GLU A 641 11.94 1.53 -7.07
N ALA A 642 12.04 2.47 -6.14
CA ALA A 642 11.62 3.85 -6.35
C ALA A 642 12.57 4.66 -7.25
N ALA A 643 13.71 4.13 -7.67
CA ALA A 643 14.66 4.82 -8.54
C ALA A 643 14.16 4.85 -10.00
N GLU A 644 13.39 5.88 -10.35
CA GLU A 644 12.76 6.04 -11.68
C GLU A 644 13.77 6.20 -12.84
N PHE A 645 15.00 6.61 -12.53
CA PHE A 645 16.08 6.72 -13.52
C PHE A 645 16.65 5.35 -13.95
N LEU A 646 16.31 4.27 -13.24
CA LEU A 646 16.69 2.90 -13.61
C LEU A 646 15.63 2.28 -14.51
N SER A 647 16.07 1.71 -15.62
CA SER A 647 15.27 0.78 -16.41
C SER A 647 15.01 -0.53 -15.65
N ALA A 648 14.00 -1.28 -16.08
CA ALA A 648 13.71 -2.61 -15.52
C ALA A 648 14.91 -3.57 -15.61
N GLU A 649 15.67 -3.54 -16.73
CA GLU A 649 16.89 -4.35 -16.89
C GLU A 649 17.96 -3.94 -15.87
N GLN A 650 18.17 -2.64 -15.65
CA GLN A 650 19.15 -2.17 -14.67
C GLN A 650 18.77 -2.54 -13.22
N LYS A 651 17.48 -2.53 -12.90
CA LYS A 651 16.99 -3.03 -11.61
C LYS A 651 17.24 -4.52 -11.46
N GLU A 652 16.94 -5.32 -12.49
CA GLU A 652 17.22 -6.76 -12.50
C GLU A 652 18.73 -7.05 -12.37
N ASP A 653 19.57 -6.25 -13.02
CA ASP A 653 21.01 -6.31 -12.86
C ASP A 653 21.44 -6.09 -11.41
N ILE A 654 20.94 -5.02 -10.79
CA ILE A 654 21.26 -4.65 -9.41
C ILE A 654 20.77 -5.73 -8.45
N PHE A 655 19.52 -6.17 -8.58
CA PHE A 655 18.93 -7.16 -7.69
C PHE A 655 19.52 -8.56 -7.87
N LEU A 656 20.00 -8.94 -9.05
CA LEU A 656 20.38 -10.33 -9.31
C LEU A 656 21.55 -10.50 -10.25
N GLN A 657 21.44 -10.04 -11.50
CA GLN A 657 22.35 -10.52 -12.56
C GLN A 657 23.80 -10.12 -12.30
N ASN A 658 24.04 -8.96 -11.67
CA ASN A 658 25.38 -8.51 -11.32
C ASN A 658 26.01 -9.44 -10.27
N ALA A 659 25.25 -9.83 -9.25
CA ALA A 659 25.71 -10.73 -8.20
C ALA A 659 25.96 -12.15 -8.75
N LEU A 660 25.06 -12.69 -9.58
CA LEU A 660 25.27 -13.99 -10.22
C LEU A 660 26.57 -14.03 -11.02
N ARG A 661 26.86 -12.99 -11.81
CA ARG A 661 28.11 -12.90 -12.58
C ARG A 661 29.33 -12.76 -11.66
N PHE A 662 29.25 -11.90 -10.65
CA PHE A 662 30.37 -11.61 -9.78
C PHE A 662 30.75 -12.81 -8.91
N PHE A 663 29.77 -13.47 -8.28
CA PHE A 663 29.98 -14.65 -7.44
C PHE A 663 30.08 -15.95 -8.26
N ARG A 664 29.78 -15.91 -9.57
CA ARG A 664 29.75 -17.07 -10.48
C ARG A 664 28.77 -18.16 -10.04
N ILE A 665 27.57 -17.73 -9.65
CA ILE A 665 26.48 -18.61 -9.23
C ILE A 665 25.62 -18.92 -10.46
N ASP A 666 25.33 -20.19 -10.71
CA ASP A 666 24.34 -20.59 -11.74
C ASP A 666 22.94 -20.34 -11.17
N GLN A 667 22.13 -19.53 -11.83
CA GLN A 667 20.76 -19.22 -11.40
C GLN A 667 19.93 -20.48 -11.13
N ARG A 668 20.14 -21.56 -11.90
CA ARG A 668 19.44 -22.83 -11.69
C ARG A 668 19.76 -23.46 -10.33
N GLN A 669 20.93 -23.18 -9.74
CA GLN A 669 21.29 -23.64 -8.39
C GLN A 669 20.46 -22.95 -7.31
N LEU A 670 20.00 -21.73 -7.56
CA LEU A 670 19.07 -21.03 -6.67
C LEU A 670 17.67 -21.63 -6.77
N GLU A 671 17.20 -21.92 -7.98
CA GLU A 671 15.83 -22.40 -8.26
C GLU A 671 15.61 -23.90 -7.99
N SER A 672 16.67 -24.72 -7.99
CA SER A 672 16.60 -26.18 -7.83
C SER A 672 16.64 -26.70 -6.39
N ASN A 673 16.81 -25.80 -5.42
CA ASN A 673 16.91 -26.10 -3.99
C ASN A 673 15.65 -25.62 -3.27
#